data_AF-A0A399GBZ0-F1
#
_entry.id   AF-A0A399GBZ0-F1
#
_cell.length_a   1.000
_cell.length_b   1.000
_cell.length_c   1.000
_cell.angle_alpha   90.00
_cell.angle_beta   90.00
_cell.angle_gamma   90.00
#
_symmetry.space_group_name_H-M   'P 1'
#
loop_
_entity.id
_entity.type
_entity.pdbx_description
1 polymer ?
#
loop_
_entity_poly.entity_id
_entity_poly.type
_entity_poly.pdbx_seq_one_letter_code
_entity_poly.pdbx_strand_id
1 'polypeptide(L)'
;MEPIVAAKGKLTQLRYELPHRVHASTVYPVKAPNGSTIVLYGHETGIGILWRGGRPLKKSSPLPQQPAKPPKVNGTSNDAIMIIDSDDEPTKAVSEPPPKAEFEHEEEELDPDQPYASVVQQLSLSLSTQVLHIAVPQIPTASTLRSADTTPRIFSTHIIFTVACADSTVRVITLPLSPPPHVAKDKPYTAKSQFGEDVVKLHGHQSIPRGVTMTWTARGEADSIDEAEDGMDVDEEEEDTTTSEHKHQPRAGQGFDLLVASHSAELGGLVKLFRFELSETSPKVSHPVVPYKTLTLNKPASRIAFNTAQYPNRRHSQLLIADSKGTARIYDPFALPTRSQRSGGRRNEPGAFVGTFRSSFEGVKNIALTPAVLASRKAIIDAAWASSGRHVIALLVDGEWGVWDVDRSGPSPPADPSAFSLRGYVGTAEKEASSGGASSPKRGSRNSLAPMTPNTRKRKEETLFQGSAPSLTAATRGGISVASITSTNGTSEDSVLIWYGSEIYRIADLIKFWSRTASASSGASLPGPGLQVQDIALCGEAITSVSQFDTTPQASRMAIARDTLVSAEHRLIITASTSQPLGRDLSAIFAREQVEDDASNRTDQALLTHGELDLGGMDRMLESMEGSGTSGTVPKSLTMGGPRKVLFASSAA
;
A
#
# COMPACT_ATOMS: atom_id res chain seq x y z
N MET A 1 7.79 -21.79 -3.79
CA MET A 1 6.70 -21.81 -2.79
C MET A 1 5.40 -21.76 -3.57
N GLU A 2 4.64 -22.85 -3.56
CA GLU A 2 3.39 -22.93 -4.32
C GLU A 2 2.20 -22.52 -3.42
N PRO A 3 1.25 -21.72 -3.93
CA PRO A 3 0.06 -21.36 -3.17
C PRO A 3 -0.98 -22.47 -3.18
N ILE A 4 -1.70 -22.61 -2.07
CA ILE A 4 -2.99 -23.30 -2.03
C ILE A 4 -4.03 -22.30 -2.54
N VAL A 5 -4.71 -22.65 -3.62
CA VAL A 5 -5.65 -21.76 -4.31
C VAL A 5 -7.08 -22.12 -3.94
N ALA A 6 -7.86 -21.13 -3.52
CA ALA A 6 -9.30 -21.27 -3.32
C ALA A 6 -10.03 -20.15 -4.08
N ALA A 7 -10.95 -20.52 -4.96
CA ALA A 7 -11.73 -19.57 -5.74
C ALA A 7 -13.20 -19.60 -5.33
N LYS A 8 -13.82 -18.43 -5.18
CA LYS A 8 -15.25 -18.26 -4.92
C LYS A 8 -15.78 -17.11 -5.77
N GLY A 9 -16.44 -17.45 -6.88
CA GLY A 9 -16.92 -16.46 -7.85
C GLY A 9 -15.76 -15.69 -8.48
N LYS A 10 -15.73 -14.36 -8.30
CA LYS A 10 -14.66 -13.48 -8.80
C LYS A 10 -13.51 -13.26 -7.80
N LEU A 11 -13.58 -13.87 -6.61
CA LEU A 11 -12.55 -13.76 -5.59
C LEU A 11 -11.67 -15.00 -5.61
N THR A 12 -10.36 -14.79 -5.76
CA THR A 12 -9.35 -15.84 -5.63
C THR A 12 -8.53 -15.59 -4.37
N GLN A 13 -8.34 -16.61 -3.55
CA GLN A 13 -7.48 -16.60 -2.39
C GLN A 13 -6.27 -17.49 -2.64
N LEU A 14 -5.07 -16.92 -2.52
CA LEU A 14 -3.80 -17.60 -2.61
C LEU A 14 -3.21 -17.69 -1.21
N ARG A 15 -3.08 -18.91 -0.69
CA ARG A 15 -2.53 -19.16 0.64
C ARG A 15 -1.14 -19.75 0.53
N TYR A 16 -0.18 -19.10 1.16
CA TYR A 16 1.19 -19.55 1.28
C TYR A 16 1.45 -19.99 2.72
N GLU A 17 1.85 -21.25 2.90
CA GLU A 17 2.23 -21.76 4.23
C GLU A 17 3.68 -21.44 4.53
N LEU A 18 3.93 -20.96 5.75
CA LEU A 18 5.25 -20.58 6.21
C LEU A 18 5.72 -21.48 7.35
N PRO A 19 7.01 -21.85 7.38
CA PRO A 19 7.57 -22.69 8.42
C PRO A 19 7.76 -21.96 9.76
N HIS A 20 7.66 -20.63 9.77
CA HIS A 20 7.90 -19.78 10.92
C HIS A 20 6.70 -18.90 11.20
N ARG A 21 6.55 -18.52 12.46
CA ARG A 21 5.52 -17.55 12.86
C ARG A 21 5.82 -16.17 12.27
N VAL A 22 4.82 -15.55 11.66
CA VAL A 22 4.84 -14.20 11.13
C VAL A 22 4.29 -13.22 12.16
N HIS A 23 4.96 -12.10 12.34
CA HIS A 23 4.52 -11.04 13.25
C HIS A 23 4.02 -9.79 12.53
N ALA A 24 4.59 -9.49 11.36
CA ALA A 24 4.21 -8.35 10.55
C ALA A 24 4.52 -8.61 9.08
N SER A 25 3.72 -8.07 8.17
CA SER A 25 3.99 -8.03 6.75
C SER A 25 3.62 -6.70 6.14
N THR A 26 4.32 -6.32 5.07
CA THR A 26 3.96 -5.15 4.26
C THR A 26 4.37 -5.35 2.81
N VAL A 27 3.65 -4.69 1.90
CA VAL A 27 4.05 -4.55 0.50
C VAL A 27 5.03 -3.39 0.39
N TYR A 28 6.14 -3.58 -0.32
CA TYR A 28 7.08 -2.49 -0.61
C TYR A 28 6.51 -1.64 -1.76
N PRO A 29 6.54 -0.29 -1.67
CA PRO A 29 5.81 0.58 -2.59
C PRO A 29 6.45 0.74 -3.98
N VAL A 30 7.65 0.21 -4.19
CA VAL A 30 8.32 0.25 -5.50
C VAL A 30 8.43 -1.16 -6.05
N LYS A 31 8.03 -1.33 -7.32
CA LYS A 31 8.21 -2.59 -8.04
C LYS A 31 9.67 -2.81 -8.42
N ALA A 32 10.08 -4.07 -8.46
CA ALA A 32 11.40 -4.43 -8.94
C ALA A 32 11.58 -4.14 -10.45
N PRO A 33 12.82 -4.05 -10.97
CA PRO A 33 13.08 -3.78 -12.39
C PRO A 33 12.46 -4.78 -13.38
N ASN A 34 12.13 -5.98 -12.90
CA ASN A 34 11.41 -7.00 -13.66
C ASN A 34 9.89 -6.89 -13.54
N GLY A 35 9.37 -5.88 -12.84
CA GLY A 35 7.94 -5.68 -12.61
C GLY A 35 7.37 -6.43 -11.40
N SER A 36 8.18 -7.21 -10.67
CA SER A 36 7.71 -7.92 -9.48
C SER A 36 7.27 -6.96 -8.38
N THR A 37 6.18 -7.31 -7.70
CA THR A 37 5.82 -6.68 -6.43
C THR A 37 6.60 -7.36 -5.31
N ILE A 38 7.13 -6.57 -4.37
CA ILE A 38 7.93 -7.08 -3.26
C ILE A 38 7.06 -7.13 -2.00
N VAL A 39 7.03 -8.30 -1.36
CA VAL A 39 6.37 -8.52 -0.06
C VAL A 39 7.44 -8.79 0.99
N LEU A 40 7.39 -8.03 2.08
CA LEU A 40 8.26 -8.17 3.25
C LEU A 40 7.45 -8.80 4.39
N TYR A 41 7.98 -9.82 5.06
CA TYR A 41 7.36 -10.39 6.26
C TYR A 41 8.39 -10.72 7.35
N GLY A 42 8.12 -10.30 8.56
CA GLY A 42 8.96 -10.49 9.74
C GLY A 42 8.59 -11.78 10.44
N HIS A 43 9.59 -12.57 10.80
CA HIS A 43 9.43 -13.87 11.45
C HIS A 43 10.42 -14.04 12.61
N GLU A 44 10.40 -15.21 13.24
CA GLU A 44 11.13 -15.49 14.49
C GLU A 44 12.66 -15.37 14.39
N THR A 45 13.22 -15.58 13.19
CA THR A 45 14.68 -15.63 12.97
C THR A 45 15.19 -14.45 12.13
N GLY A 46 14.30 -13.61 11.62
CA GLY A 46 14.66 -12.47 10.78
C GLY A 46 13.52 -12.00 9.88
N ILE A 47 13.83 -11.75 8.61
CA ILE A 47 12.88 -11.25 7.62
C ILE A 47 12.89 -12.09 6.34
N GLY A 48 11.70 -12.36 5.83
CA GLY A 48 11.49 -12.93 4.51
C GLY A 48 11.10 -11.86 3.48
N ILE A 49 11.63 -12.00 2.27
CA ILE A 49 11.43 -11.10 1.14
C ILE A 49 10.98 -11.95 -0.05
N LEU A 50 9.84 -11.59 -0.65
CA LEU A 50 9.22 -12.29 -1.77
C LEU A 50 9.09 -11.33 -2.95
N TRP A 51 9.58 -11.75 -4.12
CA TRP A 51 9.30 -11.09 -5.39
C TRP A 51 8.19 -11.87 -6.10
N ARG A 52 7.03 -11.24 -6.29
CA ARG A 52 5.82 -11.84 -6.86
C ARG A 52 5.44 -11.17 -8.19
N GLY A 53 5.20 -11.98 -9.22
CA GLY A 53 4.86 -11.59 -10.59
C GLY A 53 6.01 -10.93 -11.35
N GLY A 54 5.72 -10.38 -12.52
CA GLY A 54 6.72 -9.77 -13.38
C GLY A 54 7.55 -10.80 -14.14
N ARG A 55 8.59 -10.33 -14.85
CA ARG A 55 9.42 -11.18 -15.69
C ARG A 55 10.25 -12.16 -14.85
N PRO A 56 10.23 -13.47 -15.15
CA PRO A 56 11.02 -14.46 -14.43
C PRO A 56 12.53 -14.27 -14.67
N LEU A 57 13.32 -14.82 -13.75
CA LEU A 57 14.78 -14.87 -13.89
C LEU A 57 15.16 -15.84 -15.01
N LYS A 58 16.08 -15.43 -15.91
CA LYS A 58 16.61 -16.36 -16.90
C LYS A 58 17.25 -17.55 -16.20
N LYS A 59 16.83 -18.76 -16.56
CA LYS A 59 17.58 -19.97 -16.24
C LYS A 59 18.90 -19.90 -17.01
N SER A 60 20.04 -20.03 -16.33
CA SER A 60 21.30 -20.21 -17.04
C SER A 60 21.17 -21.49 -17.85
N SER A 61 21.14 -21.37 -19.19
CA SER A 61 21.22 -22.52 -20.06
C SER A 61 22.44 -23.34 -19.64
N PRO A 62 22.35 -24.67 -19.47
CA PRO A 62 23.57 -25.47 -19.45
C PRO A 62 24.36 -25.10 -20.71
N LEU A 63 25.67 -24.87 -20.56
CA LEU A 63 26.55 -24.60 -21.70
C LEU A 63 26.20 -25.63 -22.79
N PRO A 64 25.98 -25.22 -24.05
CA PRO A 64 25.87 -26.19 -25.13
C PRO A 64 27.10 -27.09 -25.02
N GLN A 65 26.86 -28.39 -24.84
CA GLN A 65 27.93 -29.38 -24.83
C GLN A 65 28.79 -29.09 -26.04
N GLN A 66 30.03 -28.68 -25.78
CA GLN A 66 31.03 -28.47 -26.81
C GLN A 66 31.00 -29.73 -27.68
N PRO A 67 30.78 -29.63 -29.00
CA PRO A 67 30.73 -30.81 -29.85
C PRO A 67 32.00 -31.63 -29.60
N ALA A 68 31.80 -32.91 -29.29
CA ALA A 68 32.86 -33.83 -28.92
C ALA A 68 34.05 -33.65 -29.87
N LYS A 69 35.23 -33.37 -29.30
CA LYS A 69 36.48 -33.25 -30.05
C LYS A 69 36.62 -34.48 -30.97
N PRO A 70 36.83 -34.32 -32.28
CA PRO A 70 37.11 -35.47 -33.14
C PRO A 70 38.39 -36.17 -32.64
N PRO A 71 38.43 -37.52 -32.69
CA PRO A 71 39.54 -38.28 -32.13
C PRO A 71 40.86 -37.90 -32.81
N LYS A 72 41.87 -37.59 -31.99
CA LYS A 72 43.26 -37.36 -32.42
C LYS A 72 43.78 -38.62 -33.12
N VAL A 73 44.15 -38.48 -34.39
CA VAL A 73 44.96 -39.47 -35.11
C VAL A 73 46.41 -39.01 -35.05
N ASN A 74 47.32 -39.88 -34.60
CA ASN A 74 48.76 -39.62 -34.54
C ASN A 74 49.35 -39.53 -35.95
N GLY A 75 50.09 -38.45 -36.25
CA GLY A 75 50.89 -38.35 -37.48
C GLY A 75 51.46 -36.97 -37.78
N THR A 76 52.66 -36.72 -37.26
CA THR A 76 53.76 -35.89 -37.79
C THR A 76 53.49 -34.76 -38.82
N SER A 77 53.80 -33.52 -38.45
CA SER A 77 54.85 -32.71 -39.11
C SER A 77 55.09 -31.38 -38.38
N ASN A 78 56.35 -30.96 -38.43
CA ASN A 78 56.97 -29.83 -37.73
C ASN A 78 56.57 -28.45 -38.24
N ASP A 79 56.93 -27.48 -37.40
CA ASP A 79 57.60 -26.22 -37.75
C ASP A 79 56.73 -24.95 -37.83
N ALA A 80 56.81 -24.13 -36.78
CA ALA A 80 57.01 -22.68 -36.90
C ALA A 80 57.21 -22.07 -35.50
N ILE A 81 58.40 -21.49 -35.34
CA ILE A 81 58.93 -20.74 -34.19
C ILE A 81 58.24 -19.37 -34.11
N MET A 82 58.04 -18.79 -32.92
CA MET A 82 58.48 -17.42 -32.53
C MET A 82 57.82 -16.88 -31.25
N ILE A 83 58.68 -16.77 -30.23
CA ILE A 83 58.80 -15.69 -29.22
C ILE A 83 57.68 -15.55 -28.17
N ILE A 84 57.95 -16.08 -26.98
CA ILE A 84 57.35 -15.62 -25.72
C ILE A 84 58.52 -15.02 -24.93
N ASP A 85 58.58 -13.68 -24.90
CA ASP A 85 59.43 -12.94 -23.96
C ASP A 85 58.68 -12.78 -22.63
N SER A 86 59.45 -12.77 -21.56
CA SER A 86 59.04 -12.78 -20.16
C SER A 86 58.51 -11.42 -19.71
N ASP A 87 57.44 -11.40 -18.90
CA ASP A 87 57.47 -10.82 -17.55
C ASP A 87 56.16 -11.17 -16.80
N ASP A 88 56.26 -11.83 -15.65
CA ASP A 88 55.15 -12.27 -14.81
C ASP A 88 55.17 -11.44 -13.51
N GLU A 89 54.60 -10.25 -13.56
CA GLU A 89 54.14 -9.55 -12.36
C GLU A 89 52.71 -10.01 -12.03
N PRO A 90 52.41 -10.42 -10.78
CA PRO A 90 51.07 -10.85 -10.42
C PRO A 90 50.11 -9.65 -10.43
N THR A 91 49.41 -9.48 -11.55
CA THR A 91 48.29 -8.54 -11.63
C THR A 91 47.23 -8.95 -10.61
N LYS A 92 46.98 -8.04 -9.66
CA LYS A 92 45.91 -8.13 -8.67
C LYS A 92 44.61 -8.52 -9.38
N ALA A 93 44.01 -9.63 -8.95
CA ALA A 93 42.70 -10.07 -9.39
C ALA A 93 41.71 -8.89 -9.28
N VAL A 94 41.29 -8.37 -10.43
CA VAL A 94 40.19 -7.43 -10.52
C VAL A 94 38.95 -8.19 -10.03
N SER A 95 38.40 -7.73 -8.92
CA SER A 95 37.15 -8.26 -8.37
C SER A 95 36.06 -8.20 -9.44
N GLU A 96 35.60 -9.36 -9.87
CA GLU A 96 34.50 -9.50 -10.82
C GLU A 96 33.24 -8.84 -10.22
N PRO A 97 32.55 -7.94 -10.94
CA PRO A 97 31.35 -7.29 -10.45
C PRO A 97 30.27 -8.35 -10.13
N PRO A 98 29.43 -8.13 -9.12
CA PRO A 98 28.40 -9.11 -8.75
C PRO A 98 27.50 -9.41 -9.95
N PRO A 99 27.13 -10.69 -10.17
CA PRO A 99 26.32 -11.09 -11.31
C PRO A 99 24.98 -10.34 -11.28
N LYS A 100 24.73 -9.53 -12.31
CA LYS A 100 23.46 -8.82 -12.48
C LYS A 100 22.37 -9.82 -12.84
N ALA A 101 21.19 -9.68 -12.25
CA ALA A 101 20.05 -10.50 -12.58
C ALA A 101 19.62 -10.23 -14.03
N GLU A 102 19.60 -11.27 -14.86
CA GLU A 102 19.03 -11.21 -16.21
C GLU A 102 17.61 -11.77 -16.20
N PHE A 103 16.70 -11.11 -16.95
CA PHE A 103 15.29 -11.47 -17.02
C PHE A 103 14.91 -11.92 -18.43
N GLU A 104 13.91 -12.78 -18.52
CA GLU A 104 13.33 -13.19 -19.79
C GLU A 104 12.76 -11.97 -20.53
N HIS A 105 12.70 -12.03 -21.87
CA HIS A 105 12.25 -10.90 -22.69
C HIS A 105 10.72 -10.78 -22.70
N GLU A 106 10.02 -11.90 -22.55
CA GLU A 106 8.56 -11.98 -22.53
C GLU A 106 8.04 -11.79 -21.09
N GLU A 107 6.89 -11.12 -20.97
CA GLU A 107 6.18 -11.03 -19.71
C GLU A 107 5.59 -12.40 -19.35
N GLU A 108 5.39 -12.65 -18.05
CA GLU A 108 4.74 -13.89 -17.60
C GLU A 108 3.33 -13.96 -18.19
N GLU A 109 3.14 -14.82 -19.19
CA GLU A 109 1.80 -15.19 -19.66
C GLU A 109 1.10 -15.94 -18.53
N LEU A 110 0.08 -15.31 -17.96
CA LEU A 110 -0.72 -15.94 -16.91
C LEU A 110 -1.47 -17.12 -17.52
N ASP A 111 -1.15 -18.32 -17.03
CA ASP A 111 -1.87 -19.54 -17.37
C ASP A 111 -3.36 -19.34 -17.06
N PRO A 112 -4.28 -19.57 -18.02
CA PRO A 112 -5.72 -19.46 -17.76
C PRO A 112 -6.19 -20.41 -16.63
N ASP A 113 -5.51 -21.53 -16.40
CA ASP A 113 -5.78 -22.45 -15.30
C ASP A 113 -5.15 -21.97 -13.97
N GLN A 114 -4.17 -21.05 -14.02
CA GLN A 114 -3.54 -20.41 -12.86
C GLN A 114 -3.44 -18.87 -13.07
N PRO A 115 -4.56 -18.12 -13.04
CA PRO A 115 -4.62 -16.70 -13.33
C PRO A 115 -4.12 -15.86 -12.14
N TYR A 116 -2.99 -16.24 -11.55
CA TYR A 116 -2.35 -15.56 -10.44
C TYR A 116 -0.84 -15.44 -10.66
N ALA A 117 -0.28 -14.29 -10.28
CA ALA A 117 1.14 -14.04 -10.39
C ALA A 117 1.98 -15.03 -9.56
N SER A 118 2.97 -15.65 -10.18
CA SER A 118 3.88 -16.60 -9.52
C SER A 118 4.90 -15.90 -8.60
N VAL A 119 5.60 -16.68 -7.78
CA VAL A 119 6.71 -16.18 -6.96
C VAL A 119 8.00 -16.34 -7.73
N VAL A 120 8.59 -15.24 -8.19
CA VAL A 120 9.84 -15.21 -8.96
C VAL A 120 11.03 -15.63 -8.08
N GLN A 121 11.10 -15.09 -6.87
CA GLN A 121 12.19 -15.40 -5.94
C GLN A 121 11.77 -15.19 -4.49
N GLN A 122 12.36 -15.98 -3.60
CA GLN A 122 12.23 -15.83 -2.16
C GLN A 122 13.61 -15.73 -1.52
N LEU A 123 13.75 -14.81 -0.57
CA LEU A 123 14.94 -14.60 0.24
C LEU A 123 14.55 -14.61 1.72
N SER A 124 15.36 -15.23 2.58
CA SER A 124 15.26 -15.09 4.04
C SER A 124 16.59 -14.53 4.56
N LEU A 125 16.51 -13.35 5.17
CA LEU A 125 17.64 -12.69 5.81
C LEU A 125 17.62 -13.03 7.31
N SER A 126 18.64 -13.77 7.76
CA SER A 126 18.79 -14.15 9.16
C SER A 126 19.32 -12.97 9.98
N LEU A 127 18.51 -12.48 10.91
CA LEU A 127 18.86 -11.37 11.79
C LEU A 127 19.22 -11.82 13.22
N SER A 128 19.13 -13.13 13.47
CA SER A 128 19.31 -13.79 14.79
C SER A 128 18.39 -13.26 15.90
N THR A 129 17.27 -12.64 15.52
CA THR A 129 16.24 -12.13 16.44
C THR A 129 14.90 -12.11 15.73
N GLN A 130 13.81 -12.17 16.50
CA GLN A 130 12.45 -12.02 16.00
C GLN A 130 12.23 -10.59 15.51
N VAL A 131 11.61 -10.45 14.33
CA VAL A 131 11.17 -9.16 13.77
C VAL A 131 9.68 -8.96 14.06
N LEU A 132 9.34 -7.94 14.85
CA LEU A 132 7.98 -7.70 15.33
C LEU A 132 7.21 -6.66 14.50
N HIS A 133 7.91 -5.65 13.99
CA HIS A 133 7.31 -4.59 13.17
C HIS A 133 8.22 -4.24 11.99
N ILE A 134 7.60 -3.91 10.86
CA ILE A 134 8.28 -3.48 9.63
C ILE A 134 7.73 -2.13 9.20
N ALA A 135 8.60 -1.22 8.79
CA ALA A 135 8.24 0.04 8.16
C ALA A 135 8.98 0.21 6.83
N VAL A 136 8.26 0.74 5.85
CA VAL A 136 8.77 1.09 4.51
C VAL A 136 8.52 2.59 4.27
N PRO A 137 9.37 3.26 3.48
CA PRO A 137 9.22 4.68 3.23
C PRO A 137 8.07 4.91 2.25
N GLN A 138 7.37 6.04 2.37
CA GLN A 138 6.36 6.41 1.38
C GLN A 138 7.07 6.90 0.12
N ILE A 139 7.05 6.08 -0.94
CA ILE A 139 7.68 6.41 -2.22
C ILE A 139 6.56 6.62 -3.24
N PRO A 140 6.43 7.82 -3.83
CA PRO A 140 5.43 8.06 -4.85
C PRO A 140 5.67 7.22 -6.10
N THR A 141 4.59 6.78 -6.75
CA THR A 141 4.69 6.11 -8.04
C THR A 141 5.33 7.04 -9.08
N ALA A 142 6.28 6.51 -9.85
CA ALA A 142 6.93 7.26 -10.91
C ALA A 142 5.88 7.80 -11.90
N SER A 143 5.90 9.10 -12.16
CA SER A 143 5.00 9.79 -13.08
C SER A 143 5.83 10.71 -13.97
N THR A 144 5.53 10.71 -15.27
CA THR A 144 6.16 11.62 -16.25
C THR A 144 5.94 13.10 -15.93
N LEU A 145 4.94 13.41 -15.10
CA LEU A 145 4.62 14.76 -14.65
C LEU A 145 5.47 15.23 -13.47
N ARG A 146 6.23 14.34 -12.81
CA ARG A 146 7.14 14.72 -11.73
C ARG A 146 8.57 14.84 -12.23
N SER A 147 9.21 15.93 -11.85
CA SER A 147 10.66 16.09 -12.03
C SER A 147 11.41 14.98 -11.28
N ALA A 148 12.31 14.31 -11.98
CA ALA A 148 13.11 13.19 -11.48
C ALA A 148 13.93 13.55 -10.22
N ASP A 149 14.21 14.84 -10.01
CA ASP A 149 15.01 15.35 -8.89
C ASP A 149 14.27 15.40 -7.54
N THR A 150 12.98 15.06 -7.51
CA THR A 150 12.17 15.11 -6.28
C THR A 150 12.28 13.86 -5.42
N THR A 151 12.77 12.75 -5.96
CA THR A 151 12.84 11.44 -5.26
C THR A 151 14.27 10.92 -5.23
N PRO A 152 14.78 10.44 -4.07
CA PRO A 152 16.11 9.85 -3.96
C PRO A 152 16.35 8.68 -4.93
N ARG A 153 17.46 8.70 -5.66
CA ARG A 153 17.85 7.64 -6.63
C ARG A 153 18.04 6.27 -5.98
N ILE A 154 18.34 6.21 -4.69
CA ILE A 154 18.47 4.94 -3.96
C ILE A 154 17.19 4.10 -4.04
N PHE A 155 16.01 4.72 -4.10
CA PHE A 155 14.73 4.01 -4.15
C PHE A 155 14.46 3.30 -5.49
N SER A 156 15.15 3.68 -6.58
CA SER A 156 15.02 2.98 -7.87
C SER A 156 15.98 1.81 -8.02
N THR A 157 16.96 1.68 -7.10
CA THR A 157 18.03 0.68 -7.18
C THR A 157 18.04 -0.27 -5.99
N HIS A 158 17.58 0.17 -4.81
CA HIS A 158 17.61 -0.57 -3.56
C HIS A 158 16.25 -0.57 -2.85
N ILE A 159 15.97 -1.66 -2.15
CA ILE A 159 14.93 -1.76 -1.14
C ILE A 159 15.50 -1.16 0.15
N ILE A 160 14.76 -0.25 0.79
CA ILE A 160 15.11 0.27 2.12
C ILE A 160 13.92 0.07 3.04
N PHE A 161 14.13 -0.56 4.18
CA PHE A 161 13.10 -0.70 5.20
C PHE A 161 13.72 -0.74 6.59
N THR A 162 12.89 -0.65 7.62
CA THR A 162 13.35 -0.68 9.01
C THR A 162 12.49 -1.67 9.78
N VAL A 163 13.17 -2.40 10.66
CA VAL A 163 12.55 -3.42 11.50
C VAL A 163 12.75 -3.13 12.98
N ALA A 164 11.73 -3.40 13.78
CA ALA A 164 11.83 -3.45 15.24
C ALA A 164 12.00 -4.91 15.68
N CYS A 165 13.04 -5.17 16.47
CA CYS A 165 13.44 -6.51 16.86
C CYS A 165 13.19 -6.79 18.35
N ALA A 166 13.02 -8.08 18.68
CA ALA A 166 12.83 -8.53 20.06
C ALA A 166 14.07 -8.35 20.97
N ASP A 167 15.26 -8.15 20.41
CA ASP A 167 16.52 -7.85 21.11
C ASP A 167 16.66 -6.37 21.52
N SER A 168 15.56 -5.62 21.54
CA SER A 168 15.51 -4.18 21.81
C SER A 168 16.24 -3.29 20.79
N THR A 169 16.65 -3.84 19.63
CA THR A 169 17.25 -3.06 18.55
C THR A 169 16.22 -2.67 17.49
N VAL A 170 16.48 -1.54 16.84
CA VAL A 170 15.83 -1.18 15.57
C VAL A 170 16.89 -1.29 14.49
N ARG A 171 16.58 -1.85 13.33
CA ARG A 171 17.58 -2.08 12.27
C ARG A 171 17.09 -1.51 10.95
N VAL A 172 17.89 -0.66 10.33
CA VAL A 172 17.67 -0.18 8.95
C VAL A 172 18.37 -1.16 8.01
N ILE A 173 17.63 -1.72 7.07
CA ILE A 173 18.13 -2.73 6.15
C ILE A 173 18.02 -2.18 4.73
N THR A 174 19.11 -2.26 3.98
CA THR A 174 19.13 -1.99 2.54
C THR A 174 19.58 -3.22 1.78
N LEU A 175 18.98 -3.47 0.61
CA LEU A 175 19.38 -4.53 -0.30
C LEU A 175 19.04 -4.16 -1.76
N PRO A 176 19.63 -4.81 -2.77
CA PRO A 176 19.26 -4.57 -4.16
C PRO A 176 17.77 -4.77 -4.43
N LEU A 177 17.19 -3.91 -5.26
CA LEU A 177 15.77 -3.97 -5.66
C LEU A 177 15.47 -5.18 -6.56
N SER A 178 16.44 -5.62 -7.35
CA SER A 178 16.32 -6.83 -8.18
C SER A 178 16.37 -8.09 -7.32
N PRO A 179 15.56 -9.11 -7.63
CA PRO A 179 15.67 -10.42 -6.98
C PRO A 179 17.08 -11.00 -7.16
N PRO A 180 17.68 -11.62 -6.13
CA PRO A 180 19.01 -12.21 -6.24
C PRO A 180 18.98 -13.38 -7.24
N PRO A 181 20.01 -13.52 -8.11
CA PRO A 181 20.11 -14.65 -9.03
C PRO A 181 20.27 -15.97 -8.24
N HIS A 182 19.87 -17.09 -8.83
CA HIS A 182 19.93 -18.41 -8.16
C HIS A 182 21.35 -18.74 -7.65
N VAL A 183 22.37 -18.41 -8.44
CA VAL A 183 23.79 -18.61 -8.09
C VAL A 183 24.20 -17.85 -6.81
N ALA A 184 23.53 -16.75 -6.47
CA ALA A 184 23.83 -16.01 -5.23
C ALA A 184 23.35 -16.73 -3.97
N LYS A 185 22.36 -17.63 -4.07
CA LYS A 185 21.93 -18.46 -2.93
C LYS A 185 22.93 -19.56 -2.59
N ASP A 186 23.64 -20.05 -3.60
CA ASP A 186 24.62 -21.12 -3.44
C ASP A 186 25.97 -20.62 -2.89
N LYS A 187 26.17 -19.30 -2.86
CA LYS A 187 27.38 -18.70 -2.28
C LYS A 187 27.34 -18.79 -0.75
N PRO A 188 28.42 -19.29 -0.11
CA PRO A 188 28.52 -19.32 1.34
C PRO A 188 28.51 -17.89 1.90
N TYR A 189 27.91 -17.73 3.08
CA TYR A 189 27.84 -16.45 3.79
C TYR A 189 29.25 -15.85 3.95
N THR A 190 29.53 -14.79 3.21
CA THR A 190 30.73 -13.96 3.40
C THR A 190 30.56 -13.08 4.64
N ALA A 191 31.65 -12.78 5.34
CA ALA A 191 31.64 -12.06 6.64
C ALA A 191 31.00 -10.66 6.67
N LYS A 192 30.46 -10.15 5.56
CA LYS A 192 29.82 -8.81 5.48
C LYS A 192 28.42 -8.83 4.89
N SER A 193 28.15 -9.62 3.85
CA SER A 193 26.81 -9.79 3.27
C SER A 193 26.75 -11.04 2.40
N GLN A 194 25.55 -11.63 2.27
CA GLN A 194 25.30 -12.77 1.38
C GLN A 194 24.62 -12.35 0.07
N PHE A 195 23.75 -11.35 0.14
CA PHE A 195 22.89 -10.89 -0.96
C PHE A 195 23.12 -9.40 -1.28
N GLY A 196 24.21 -8.81 -0.78
CA GLY A 196 24.48 -7.38 -0.89
C GLY A 196 23.67 -6.54 0.10
N GLU A 197 23.19 -7.16 1.18
CA GLU A 197 22.49 -6.47 2.26
C GLU A 197 23.45 -5.62 3.11
N ASP A 198 22.99 -4.45 3.53
CA ASP A 198 23.61 -3.64 4.59
C ASP A 198 22.60 -3.47 5.73
N VAL A 199 23.07 -3.65 6.96
CA VAL A 199 22.23 -3.70 8.16
C VAL A 199 22.79 -2.76 9.22
N VAL A 200 22.14 -1.62 9.39
CA VAL A 200 22.50 -0.61 10.36
C VAL A 200 21.70 -0.83 11.64
N LYS A 201 22.39 -1.21 12.72
CA LYS A 201 21.77 -1.41 14.04
C LYS A 201 21.66 -0.11 14.83
N LEU A 202 20.44 0.29 15.13
CA LEU A 202 20.08 1.44 15.96
C LEU A 202 19.88 0.96 17.40
N HIS A 203 20.79 1.37 18.26
CA HIS A 203 20.70 1.12 19.69
C HIS A 203 20.05 2.32 20.39
N GLY A 204 19.40 2.06 21.53
CA GLY A 204 18.93 3.14 22.39
C GLY A 204 17.71 2.78 23.22
N HIS A 205 16.91 1.81 22.80
CA HIS A 205 15.84 1.27 23.63
C HIS A 205 16.41 0.27 24.65
N GLN A 206 15.84 0.27 25.84
CA GLN A 206 16.11 -0.68 26.93
C GLN A 206 15.04 -1.78 27.02
N SER A 207 13.94 -1.61 26.29
CA SER A 207 12.83 -2.54 26.17
C SER A 207 12.52 -2.80 24.70
N ILE A 208 11.73 -3.84 24.44
CA ILE A 208 11.33 -4.20 23.07
C ILE A 208 10.52 -3.04 22.45
N PRO A 209 10.97 -2.45 21.32
CA PRO A 209 10.20 -1.43 20.62
C PRO A 209 8.86 -1.99 20.17
N ARG A 210 7.79 -1.23 20.39
CA ARG A 210 6.40 -1.61 20.10
C ARG A 210 5.91 -1.14 18.72
N GLY A 211 6.80 -0.51 17.95
CA GLY A 211 6.49 -0.04 16.60
C GLY A 211 7.61 0.84 16.04
N VAL A 212 7.60 0.93 14.72
CA VAL A 212 8.56 1.71 13.93
C VAL A 212 7.85 2.31 12.71
N THR A 213 8.32 3.47 12.26
CA THR A 213 7.86 4.14 11.05
C THR A 213 9.02 4.89 10.41
N MET A 214 8.95 5.13 9.10
CA MET A 214 10.00 5.85 8.37
C MET A 214 9.45 6.75 7.27
N THR A 215 10.19 7.79 6.96
CA THR A 215 9.95 8.71 5.84
C THR A 215 11.28 9.30 5.37
N TRP A 216 11.26 10.16 4.36
CA TRP A 216 12.45 10.84 3.84
C TRP A 216 12.13 12.30 3.50
N THR A 217 13.15 13.16 3.54
CA THR A 217 13.06 14.62 3.36
C THR A 217 14.32 15.13 2.65
N ALA A 218 14.28 16.34 2.07
CA ALA A 218 15.49 16.99 1.55
C ALA A 218 16.34 17.59 2.67
N ARG A 219 17.66 17.57 2.47
CA ARG A 219 18.63 18.19 3.39
C ARG A 219 18.48 19.71 3.34
N GLY A 220 18.41 20.37 4.50
CA GLY A 220 18.32 21.83 4.60
C GLY A 220 16.88 22.38 4.63
N GLU A 221 15.85 21.53 4.56
CA GLU A 221 14.45 21.99 4.73
C GLU A 221 14.23 22.68 6.09
N ALA A 222 14.97 22.28 7.12
CA ALA A 222 14.99 22.91 8.44
C ALA A 222 15.57 24.34 8.46
N ASP A 223 16.50 24.66 7.55
CA ASP A 223 17.21 25.96 7.52
C ASP A 223 16.51 26.99 6.62
N SER A 224 15.64 26.54 5.70
CA SER A 224 14.85 27.42 4.81
C SER A 224 13.77 28.25 5.51
N ILE A 225 13.70 28.17 6.84
CA ILE A 225 12.75 28.91 7.68
C ILE A 225 13.32 30.29 8.01
N ASP A 226 14.64 30.42 8.13
CA ASP A 226 15.29 31.69 8.49
C ASP A 226 15.15 32.76 7.39
N GLU A 227 15.09 32.38 6.11
CA GLU A 227 14.98 33.33 4.99
C GLU A 227 13.53 33.77 4.68
N ALA A 228 12.52 33.02 5.10
CA ALA A 228 11.11 33.28 4.72
C ALA A 228 10.35 34.18 5.71
N GLU A 229 10.79 34.27 6.97
CA GLU A 229 10.18 35.14 7.98
C GLU A 229 10.93 36.47 8.20
N ASP A 230 12.21 36.59 7.80
CA ASP A 230 13.00 37.84 7.93
C ASP A 230 12.81 38.82 6.73
N GLY A 231 11.83 38.56 5.87
CA GLY A 231 11.59 39.30 4.62
C GLY A 231 10.43 40.29 4.61
N MET A 232 10.01 40.84 5.76
CA MET A 232 9.08 41.99 5.81
C MET A 232 9.42 42.90 6.98
N ASP A 233 10.10 44.00 6.69
CA ASP A 233 9.85 45.35 7.25
C ASP A 233 10.97 46.30 6.77
N VAL A 234 10.89 46.75 5.52
CA VAL A 234 11.45 48.05 5.10
C VAL A 234 10.48 48.66 4.08
N ASP A 235 9.69 49.62 4.54
CA ASP A 235 8.98 50.55 3.67
C ASP A 235 10.01 51.41 2.93
N GLU A 236 10.13 51.25 1.61
CA GLU A 236 10.65 52.32 0.74
C GLU A 236 10.06 52.14 -0.67
N GLU A 237 9.32 53.17 -1.09
CA GLU A 237 8.67 53.30 -2.38
C GLU A 237 9.71 53.39 -3.49
N GLU A 238 9.63 52.55 -4.53
CA GLU A 238 9.69 52.95 -5.95
C GLU A 238 9.62 51.72 -6.88
N GLU A 239 9.00 51.96 -8.04
CA GLU A 239 8.63 51.01 -9.08
C GLU A 239 9.84 50.28 -9.68
N ASP A 240 9.80 48.94 -9.76
CA ASP A 240 10.01 48.30 -11.07
C ASP A 240 9.55 46.84 -11.13
N THR A 241 9.02 46.51 -12.30
CA THR A 241 8.30 45.27 -12.62
C THR A 241 9.23 44.11 -12.96
N THR A 242 9.41 43.14 -12.06
CA THR A 242 9.69 41.74 -12.46
C THR A 242 9.03 40.75 -11.49
N THR A 243 8.06 39.99 -11.98
CA THR A 243 7.44 38.87 -11.27
C THR A 243 8.44 37.71 -11.19
N SER A 244 9.21 37.63 -10.12
CA SER A 244 9.96 36.42 -9.76
C SER A 244 9.02 35.37 -9.19
N GLU A 245 8.50 34.50 -10.05
CA GLU A 245 7.98 33.19 -9.64
C GLU A 245 9.12 32.42 -8.94
N HIS A 246 9.24 32.55 -7.61
CA HIS A 246 10.08 31.68 -6.80
C HIS A 246 9.48 30.27 -6.79
N LYS A 247 9.71 29.52 -7.87
CA LYS A 247 9.66 28.07 -7.84
C LYS A 247 10.58 27.62 -6.71
N HIS A 248 10.02 26.95 -5.71
CA HIS A 248 10.75 26.15 -4.73
C HIS A 248 11.45 24.99 -5.46
N GLN A 249 12.47 25.32 -6.23
CA GLN A 249 13.38 24.36 -6.82
C GLN A 249 14.44 24.09 -5.75
N PRO A 250 14.62 22.84 -5.30
CA PRO A 250 15.73 22.52 -4.41
C PRO A 250 17.01 23.00 -5.11
N ARG A 251 17.82 23.81 -4.41
CA ARG A 251 19.14 24.22 -4.92
C ARG A 251 19.87 22.94 -5.32
N ALA A 252 20.30 22.87 -6.59
CA ALA A 252 21.04 21.73 -7.12
C ALA A 252 22.27 21.47 -6.25
N GLY A 253 22.22 20.44 -5.39
CA GLY A 253 23.30 20.11 -4.44
C GLY A 253 22.86 19.68 -3.05
N GLN A 254 21.60 19.91 -2.63
CA GLN A 254 21.11 19.39 -1.33
C GLN A 254 20.68 17.91 -1.46
N GLY A 255 21.42 17.01 -0.79
CA GLY A 255 21.08 15.58 -0.73
C GLY A 255 19.79 15.31 0.05
N PHE A 256 19.48 14.04 0.31
CA PHE A 256 18.28 13.65 1.05
C PHE A 256 18.63 13.03 2.41
N ASP A 257 17.69 13.06 3.33
CA ASP A 257 17.77 12.39 4.63
C ASP A 257 16.62 11.39 4.81
N LEU A 258 16.94 10.25 5.42
CA LEU A 258 15.99 9.27 5.92
C LEU A 258 15.68 9.56 7.39
N LEU A 259 14.39 9.66 7.71
CA LEU A 259 13.88 9.81 9.07
C LEU A 259 13.28 8.48 9.52
N VAL A 260 13.74 7.99 10.67
CA VAL A 260 13.24 6.76 11.29
C VAL A 260 12.75 7.09 12.69
N ALA A 261 11.51 6.74 13.00
CA ALA A 261 10.94 6.89 14.34
C ALA A 261 10.59 5.52 14.91
N SER A 262 10.90 5.32 16.19
CA SER A 262 10.58 4.10 16.93
C SER A 262 10.04 4.44 18.31
N HIS A 263 9.17 3.60 18.86
CA HIS A 263 8.61 3.81 20.20
C HIS A 263 8.65 2.56 21.07
N SER A 264 8.69 2.78 22.38
CA SER A 264 8.68 1.74 23.41
C SER A 264 7.85 2.16 24.62
N ALA A 265 7.66 1.25 25.57
CA ALA A 265 6.97 1.53 26.83
C ALA A 265 7.89 2.05 27.95
N GLU A 266 9.16 2.29 27.67
CA GLU A 266 10.13 2.86 28.61
C GLU A 266 9.65 4.20 29.20
N LEU A 267 9.89 4.41 30.50
CA LEU A 267 9.64 5.68 31.20
C LEU A 267 8.20 6.22 31.03
N GLY A 268 7.22 5.34 30.88
CA GLY A 268 5.83 5.72 30.64
C GLY A 268 5.50 5.99 29.17
N GLY A 269 6.46 5.83 28.26
CA GLY A 269 6.36 5.98 26.82
C GLY A 269 7.54 6.78 26.27
N LEU A 270 8.30 6.20 25.34
CA LEU A 270 9.48 6.84 24.76
C LEU A 270 9.45 6.72 23.24
N VAL A 271 9.66 7.83 22.54
CA VAL A 271 9.80 7.87 21.07
C VAL A 271 11.19 8.39 20.74
N LYS A 272 11.90 7.68 19.86
CA LYS A 272 13.24 8.06 19.36
C LYS A 272 13.17 8.30 17.87
N LEU A 273 13.73 9.43 17.44
CA LEU A 273 13.86 9.80 16.04
C LEU A 273 15.35 9.75 15.66
N PHE A 274 15.63 9.08 14.56
CA PHE A 274 16.93 8.96 13.93
C PHE A 274 16.88 9.62 12.54
N ARG A 275 18.00 10.22 12.13
CA ARG A 275 18.14 10.90 10.85
C ARG A 275 19.44 10.44 10.22
N PHE A 276 19.37 9.98 8.97
CA PHE A 276 20.52 9.48 8.21
C PHE A 276 20.59 10.19 6.88
N GLU A 277 21.79 10.54 6.43
CA GLU A 277 21.98 11.01 5.07
C GLU A 277 21.84 9.85 4.08
N LEU A 278 21.02 10.04 3.06
CA LEU A 278 20.89 9.05 1.98
C LEU A 278 22.02 9.24 0.97
N SER A 279 22.81 8.18 0.75
CA SER A 279 23.68 8.06 -0.42
C SER A 279 22.98 7.29 -1.55
N GLU A 280 23.67 7.03 -2.66
CA GLU A 280 23.11 6.26 -3.79
C GLU A 280 22.86 4.79 -3.47
N THR A 281 23.58 4.20 -2.51
CA THR A 281 23.54 2.75 -2.24
C THR A 281 23.14 2.40 -0.80
N SER A 282 23.44 3.27 0.17
CA SER A 282 23.17 3.03 1.59
C SER A 282 22.96 4.33 2.37
N PRO A 283 22.27 4.30 3.52
CA PRO A 283 22.31 5.44 4.44
C PRO A 283 23.73 5.63 4.97
N LYS A 284 24.25 6.86 4.94
CA LYS A 284 25.52 7.22 5.58
C LYS A 284 25.34 7.22 7.09
N VAL A 285 26.14 6.42 7.77
CA VAL A 285 26.05 6.21 9.21
C VAL A 285 27.39 6.56 9.85
N SER A 286 27.35 7.47 10.82
CA SER A 286 28.45 7.70 11.75
C SER A 286 28.20 6.91 13.05
N HIS A 287 29.19 6.13 13.47
CA HIS A 287 29.12 5.40 14.73
C HIS A 287 29.73 6.21 15.88
N PRO A 288 29.15 6.17 17.10
CA PRO A 288 27.93 5.46 17.48
C PRO A 288 26.65 6.13 16.95
N VAL A 289 25.65 5.32 16.59
CA VAL A 289 24.37 5.85 16.10
C VAL A 289 23.51 6.28 17.28
N VAL A 290 23.25 7.58 17.40
CA VAL A 290 22.48 8.17 18.49
C VAL A 290 21.20 8.79 17.91
N PRO A 291 20.04 8.68 18.57
CA PRO A 291 18.84 9.39 18.14
C PRO A 291 19.08 10.90 18.20
N TYR A 292 18.76 11.61 17.12
CA TYR A 292 18.89 13.07 17.10
C TYR A 292 17.78 13.75 17.91
N LYS A 293 16.64 13.07 18.13
CA LYS A 293 15.59 13.54 19.03
C LYS A 293 14.96 12.41 19.82
N THR A 294 14.72 12.67 21.10
CA THR A 294 14.03 11.73 22.01
C THR A 294 12.86 12.46 22.69
N LEU A 295 11.67 11.87 22.61
CA LEU A 295 10.43 12.42 23.18
C LEU A 295 9.93 11.48 24.28
N THR A 296 9.68 12.04 25.46
CA THR A 296 8.97 11.35 26.53
C THR A 296 7.47 11.59 26.41
N LEU A 297 6.70 10.53 26.54
CA LEU A 297 5.25 10.56 26.49
C LEU A 297 4.68 10.33 27.90
N ASN A 298 3.50 10.88 28.16
CA ASN A 298 2.80 10.65 29.43
C ASN A 298 2.28 9.20 29.54
N LYS A 299 2.06 8.57 28.38
CA LYS A 299 1.52 7.21 28.21
C LYS A 299 2.19 6.55 27.00
N PRO A 300 2.35 5.21 27.01
CA PRO A 300 3.01 4.53 25.91
C PRO A 300 2.15 4.63 24.67
N ALA A 301 2.81 4.95 23.55
CA ALA A 301 2.17 4.95 22.24
C ALA A 301 1.72 3.53 21.88
N SER A 302 0.51 3.40 21.35
CA SER A 302 0.02 2.19 20.69
C SER A 302 0.45 2.18 19.22
N ARG A 303 0.53 3.36 18.59
CA ARG A 303 0.95 3.50 17.18
C ARG A 303 1.73 4.79 16.95
N ILE A 304 2.70 4.72 16.05
CA ILE A 304 3.32 5.91 15.44
C ILE A 304 3.30 5.79 13.90
N ALA A 305 3.11 6.89 13.20
CA ALA A 305 3.14 6.93 11.73
C ALA A 305 3.54 8.30 11.20
N PHE A 306 4.53 8.37 10.31
CA PHE A 306 4.77 9.58 9.54
C PHE A 306 3.59 9.87 8.60
N ASN A 307 3.37 11.15 8.34
CA ASN A 307 2.29 11.65 7.52
C ASN A 307 2.42 11.16 6.06
N THR A 308 1.29 10.76 5.46
CA THR A 308 1.20 10.27 4.07
C THR A 308 1.16 11.39 3.02
N ALA A 309 1.30 12.65 3.42
CA ALA A 309 1.55 13.75 2.50
C ALA A 309 2.81 13.46 1.67
N GLN A 310 2.74 13.74 0.36
CA GLN A 310 3.87 13.48 -0.53
C GLN A 310 4.86 14.64 -0.48
N TYR A 311 6.14 14.32 -0.37
CA TYR A 311 7.22 15.28 -0.60
C TYR A 311 7.03 15.95 -1.98
N PRO A 312 7.18 17.28 -2.11
CA PRO A 312 7.79 18.23 -1.16
C PRO A 312 6.84 18.88 -0.13
N ASN A 313 5.63 18.37 0.09
CA ASN A 313 4.76 18.92 1.13
C ASN A 313 5.39 18.73 2.52
N ARG A 314 5.73 19.82 3.22
CA ARG A 314 6.44 19.81 4.52
C ARG A 314 5.82 18.87 5.57
N ARG A 315 4.51 18.67 5.50
CA ARG A 315 3.78 17.80 6.44
C ARG A 315 4.22 16.34 6.40
N HIS A 316 4.87 15.86 5.33
CA HIS A 316 5.35 14.47 5.20
C HIS A 316 6.25 14.03 6.37
N SER A 317 6.92 14.99 7.02
CA SER A 317 7.80 14.76 8.18
C SER A 317 7.06 14.74 9.52
N GLN A 318 5.78 15.13 9.56
CA GLN A 318 4.98 15.13 10.77
C GLN A 318 4.69 13.69 11.22
N LEU A 319 4.83 13.47 12.52
CA LEU A 319 4.69 12.18 13.16
C LEU A 319 3.38 12.14 13.96
N LEU A 320 2.47 11.25 13.58
CA LEU A 320 1.31 10.88 14.40
C LEU A 320 1.78 9.97 15.53
N ILE A 321 1.36 10.28 16.75
CA ILE A 321 1.61 9.49 17.95
C ILE A 321 0.27 9.24 18.63
N ALA A 322 -0.25 8.01 18.53
CA ALA A 322 -1.47 7.58 19.21
C ALA A 322 -1.11 6.85 20.51
N ASP A 323 -1.75 7.23 21.62
CA ASP A 323 -1.55 6.60 22.91
C ASP A 323 -2.61 5.55 23.25
N SER A 324 -2.23 4.67 24.17
CA SER A 324 -3.11 3.62 24.71
C SER A 324 -4.28 4.15 25.56
N LYS A 325 -4.37 5.46 25.82
CA LYS A 325 -5.42 6.11 26.64
C LYS A 325 -6.35 7.01 25.84
N GLY A 326 -6.35 6.89 24.51
CA GLY A 326 -7.32 7.59 23.67
C GLY A 326 -6.91 9.00 23.24
N THR A 327 -5.63 9.35 23.28
CA THR A 327 -5.12 10.62 22.75
C THR A 327 -4.24 10.35 21.53
N ALA A 328 -4.47 11.10 20.45
CA ALA A 328 -3.58 11.15 19.30
C ALA A 328 -2.95 12.54 19.19
N ARG A 329 -1.63 12.62 19.01
CA ARG A 329 -0.89 13.89 18.88
C ARG A 329 -0.12 13.91 17.58
N ILE A 330 -0.02 15.08 16.97
CA ILE A 330 0.84 15.31 15.81
C ILE A 330 2.07 16.05 16.30
N TYR A 331 3.23 15.46 16.07
CA TYR A 331 4.53 16.03 16.39
C TYR A 331 5.25 16.40 15.09
N ASP A 332 5.62 17.65 14.94
CA ASP A 332 6.40 18.13 13.80
C ASP A 332 7.87 18.26 14.23
N PRO A 333 8.81 17.49 13.63
CA PRO A 333 10.22 17.56 14.00
C PRO A 333 10.91 18.85 13.58
N PHE A 334 10.34 19.62 12.65
CA PHE A 334 10.94 20.83 12.09
C PHE A 334 10.18 22.11 12.45
N ALA A 335 9.04 22.01 13.16
CA ALA A 335 8.32 23.20 13.63
C ALA A 335 9.16 24.08 14.57
N LEU A 336 9.08 25.39 14.37
CA LEU A 336 9.79 26.36 15.23
C LEU A 336 9.24 26.32 16.68
N PRO A 337 10.11 26.49 17.69
CA PRO A 337 9.67 26.60 19.08
C PRO A 337 8.86 27.89 19.29
N THR A 338 7.64 27.73 19.82
CA THR A 338 6.73 28.86 20.09
C THR A 338 7.29 29.82 21.14
N ARG A 339 6.86 31.10 21.13
CA ARG A 339 7.33 32.15 22.04
C ARG A 339 7.21 31.78 23.54
N SER A 340 6.24 30.94 23.90
CA SER A 340 6.05 30.40 25.27
C SER A 340 7.14 29.41 25.68
N GLN A 341 7.68 28.63 24.73
CA GLN A 341 8.80 27.70 24.99
C GLN A 341 10.16 28.39 25.07
N ARG A 342 10.30 29.59 24.48
CA ARG A 342 11.52 30.41 24.54
C ARG A 342 11.82 30.94 25.95
N SER A 343 10.81 31.07 26.81
CA SER A 343 10.97 31.55 28.20
C SER A 343 11.54 30.51 29.17
N GLY A 344 11.65 29.24 28.75
CA GLY A 344 12.00 28.11 29.63
C GLY A 344 13.45 27.64 29.61
N GLY A 345 14.40 28.45 29.11
CA GLY A 345 15.84 28.10 29.10
C GLY A 345 16.22 26.86 28.28
N ARG A 346 15.27 26.25 27.57
CA ARG A 346 15.53 25.15 26.63
C ARG A 346 16.18 25.74 25.39
N ARG A 347 17.28 25.13 24.93
CA ARG A 347 17.92 25.43 23.63
C ARG A 347 16.84 25.56 22.54
N ASN A 348 17.07 26.47 21.58
CA ASN A 348 16.26 26.67 20.36
C ASN A 348 16.29 25.44 19.43
N GLU A 349 16.01 24.24 19.94
CA GLU A 349 15.95 23.03 19.15
C GLU A 349 14.59 22.93 18.44
N PRO A 350 14.56 22.77 17.11
CA PRO A 350 13.32 22.69 16.35
C PRO A 350 12.50 21.46 16.74
N GLY A 351 11.19 21.63 16.76
CA GLY A 351 10.17 20.59 16.79
C GLY A 351 9.16 20.76 17.91
N ALA A 352 7.87 20.66 17.58
CA ALA A 352 6.75 20.97 18.46
C ALA A 352 5.55 20.04 18.20
N PHE A 353 4.66 19.92 19.20
CA PHE A 353 3.36 19.29 18.99
C PHE A 353 2.41 20.30 18.34
N VAL A 354 1.90 19.98 17.15
CA VAL A 354 1.06 20.88 16.33
C VAL A 354 -0.42 20.53 16.37
N GLY A 355 -0.78 19.35 16.87
CA GLY A 355 -2.17 18.92 16.97
C GLY A 355 -2.42 17.90 18.07
N THR A 356 -3.62 17.88 18.65
CA THR A 356 -4.05 16.89 19.64
C THR A 356 -5.53 16.55 19.44
N PHE A 357 -5.82 15.26 19.30
CA PHE A 357 -7.14 14.69 19.09
C PHE A 357 -7.44 13.68 20.18
N ARG A 358 -8.73 13.48 20.46
CA ARG A 358 -9.17 12.64 21.57
C ARG A 358 -10.27 11.69 21.12
N SER A 359 -10.17 10.43 21.54
CA SER A 359 -11.21 9.43 21.33
C SER A 359 -12.43 9.72 22.19
N SER A 360 -13.53 9.03 21.89
CA SER A 360 -14.75 9.05 22.69
C SER A 360 -14.51 8.52 24.11
N PHE A 361 -15.40 8.87 25.03
CA PHE A 361 -15.38 8.33 26.39
C PHE A 361 -15.96 6.91 26.41
N GLU A 362 -15.47 6.10 27.35
CA GLU A 362 -16.06 4.78 27.62
C GLU A 362 -17.52 4.94 28.06
N GLY A 363 -18.37 4.01 27.62
CA GLY A 363 -19.79 4.01 27.98
C GLY A 363 -19.95 3.76 29.48
N VAL A 364 -20.39 4.77 30.21
CA VAL A 364 -20.64 4.63 31.65
C VAL A 364 -21.99 3.94 31.86
N LYS A 365 -21.97 2.68 32.31
CA LYS A 365 -23.18 1.89 32.59
C LYS A 365 -24.10 2.52 33.65
N ASN A 366 -23.57 3.39 34.51
CA ASN A 366 -24.33 4.14 35.52
C ASN A 366 -23.81 5.58 35.66
N ILE A 367 -24.45 6.51 34.93
CA ILE A 367 -24.09 7.94 34.89
C ILE A 367 -24.21 8.60 36.28
N ALA A 368 -25.08 8.08 37.16
CA ALA A 368 -25.32 8.61 38.50
C ALA A 368 -24.19 8.34 39.51
N LEU A 369 -23.32 7.35 39.27
CA LEU A 369 -22.32 6.88 40.24
C LEU A 369 -20.86 7.19 39.84
N THR A 370 -20.66 7.81 38.68
CA THR A 370 -19.31 8.02 38.13
C THR A 370 -19.03 9.51 37.99
N PRO A 371 -18.27 10.12 38.91
CA PRO A 371 -17.80 11.50 38.75
C PRO A 371 -17.14 11.69 37.39
N ALA A 372 -17.36 12.83 36.72
CA ALA A 372 -16.77 13.13 35.42
C ALA A 372 -15.22 13.03 35.41
N VAL A 373 -14.59 13.18 36.58
CA VAL A 373 -13.14 13.02 36.81
C VAL A 373 -12.67 11.58 36.60
N LEU A 374 -13.54 10.58 36.77
CA LEU A 374 -13.23 9.17 36.57
C LEU A 374 -13.55 8.67 35.14
N ALA A 375 -14.04 9.55 34.26
CA ALA A 375 -14.36 9.18 32.88
C ALA A 375 -13.07 8.88 32.10
N SER A 376 -12.88 7.62 31.73
CA SER A 376 -11.82 7.14 30.85
C SER A 376 -12.19 7.33 29.38
N ARG A 377 -11.20 7.66 28.56
CA ARG A 377 -11.33 7.62 27.10
C ARG A 377 -11.05 6.22 26.60
N LYS A 378 -11.74 5.84 25.52
CA LYS A 378 -11.55 4.54 24.87
C LYS A 378 -10.13 4.46 24.32
N ALA A 379 -9.44 3.35 24.59
CA ALA A 379 -8.09 3.11 24.09
C ALA A 379 -8.07 3.02 22.55
N ILE A 380 -7.04 3.57 21.93
CA ILE A 380 -6.81 3.48 20.48
C ILE A 380 -6.02 2.19 20.21
N ILE A 381 -6.60 1.26 19.45
CA ILE A 381 -5.93 0.05 18.95
C ILE A 381 -4.92 0.45 17.87
N ASP A 382 -5.38 1.18 16.86
CA ASP A 382 -4.56 1.59 15.73
C ASP A 382 -5.02 2.94 15.17
N ALA A 383 -4.11 3.65 14.52
CA ALA A 383 -4.38 4.92 13.86
C ALA A 383 -3.50 5.10 12.62
N ALA A 384 -4.09 5.60 11.54
CA ALA A 384 -3.40 5.80 10.27
C ALA A 384 -3.79 7.13 9.64
N TRP A 385 -2.84 7.74 8.93
CA TRP A 385 -3.10 8.90 8.08
C TRP A 385 -3.91 8.51 6.85
N ALA A 386 -4.80 9.40 6.42
CA ALA A 386 -5.54 9.31 5.18
C ALA A 386 -5.54 10.65 4.45
N SER A 387 -5.91 10.59 3.18
CA SER A 387 -6.16 11.70 2.27
C SER A 387 -4.97 12.61 2.13
N SER A 388 -3.79 12.05 1.86
CA SER A 388 -2.50 12.76 1.77
C SER A 388 -2.18 13.57 3.04
N GLY A 389 -2.50 13.02 4.21
CA GLY A 389 -2.14 13.63 5.49
C GLY A 389 -3.12 14.61 6.10
N ARG A 390 -4.31 14.76 5.53
CA ARG A 390 -5.32 15.73 5.98
C ARG A 390 -6.25 15.14 7.04
N HIS A 391 -6.33 13.82 7.10
CA HIS A 391 -7.25 13.11 7.99
C HIS A 391 -6.50 12.02 8.74
N VAL A 392 -6.97 11.70 9.94
CA VAL A 392 -6.47 10.57 10.73
C VAL A 392 -7.65 9.64 11.02
N ILE A 393 -7.53 8.38 10.63
CA ILE A 393 -8.50 7.34 10.94
C ILE A 393 -8.00 6.59 12.18
N ALA A 394 -8.88 6.36 13.15
CA ALA A 394 -8.56 5.61 14.36
C ALA A 394 -9.57 4.49 14.61
N LEU A 395 -9.07 3.38 15.15
CA LEU A 395 -9.84 2.23 15.61
C LEU A 395 -9.69 2.12 17.12
N LEU A 396 -10.82 2.01 17.81
CA LEU A 396 -10.90 1.97 19.27
C LEU A 396 -11.16 0.55 19.77
N VAL A 397 -10.89 0.34 21.07
CA VAL A 397 -10.94 -0.97 21.72
C VAL A 397 -12.30 -1.67 21.69
N ASP A 398 -13.39 -0.92 21.54
CA ASP A 398 -14.76 -1.46 21.49
C ASP A 398 -15.27 -1.66 20.06
N GLY A 399 -14.42 -1.49 19.05
CA GLY A 399 -14.80 -1.54 17.64
C GLY A 399 -15.42 -0.24 17.11
N GLU A 400 -15.47 0.85 17.88
CA GLU A 400 -15.72 2.18 17.31
C GLU A 400 -14.52 2.57 16.43
N TRP A 401 -14.79 3.05 15.23
CA TRP A 401 -13.79 3.70 14.39
C TRP A 401 -14.26 5.11 14.04
N GLY A 402 -13.31 6.00 13.76
CA GLY A 402 -13.65 7.36 13.37
C GLY A 402 -12.54 8.07 12.63
N VAL A 403 -12.89 9.21 12.04
CA VAL A 403 -12.00 10.08 11.28
C VAL A 403 -11.89 11.41 11.99
N TRP A 404 -10.68 11.80 12.38
CA TRP A 404 -10.35 13.17 12.76
C TRP A 404 -9.95 13.97 11.52
N ASP A 405 -10.54 15.16 11.40
CA ASP A 405 -10.27 16.07 10.30
C ASP A 405 -9.26 17.13 10.72
N VAL A 406 -7.98 16.91 10.40
CA VAL A 406 -6.86 17.75 10.85
C VAL A 406 -6.94 19.14 10.23
N ASP A 407 -7.31 19.21 8.95
CA ASP A 407 -7.39 20.46 8.18
C ASP A 407 -8.80 21.06 8.10
N ARG A 408 -9.80 20.38 8.68
CA ARG A 408 -11.23 20.73 8.55
C ARG A 408 -11.70 20.78 7.09
N SER A 409 -11.11 19.95 6.23
CA SER A 409 -11.41 19.91 4.79
C SER A 409 -12.54 18.95 4.43
N GLY A 410 -13.05 18.18 5.38
CA GLY A 410 -14.13 17.23 5.20
C GLY A 410 -15.52 17.85 5.22
N PRO A 411 -16.55 17.11 4.78
CA PRO A 411 -17.92 17.58 4.80
C PRO A 411 -18.41 17.74 6.25
N SER A 412 -18.99 18.90 6.57
CA SER A 412 -19.57 19.25 7.88
C SER A 412 -18.63 18.99 9.07
N PRO A 413 -17.53 19.74 9.22
CA PRO A 413 -16.60 19.54 10.32
C PRO A 413 -17.29 19.80 11.69
N PRO A 414 -16.97 19.01 12.73
CA PRO A 414 -17.55 19.16 14.05
C PRO A 414 -17.12 20.48 14.69
N ALA A 415 -17.95 21.03 15.57
CA ALA A 415 -17.65 22.27 16.30
C ALA A 415 -16.33 22.16 17.10
N ASP A 416 -16.14 21.04 17.81
CA ASP A 416 -14.88 20.68 18.44
C ASP A 416 -13.93 20.02 17.41
N PRO A 417 -12.80 20.66 17.05
CA PRO A 417 -11.85 20.11 16.08
C PRO A 417 -11.14 18.85 16.58
N SER A 418 -11.16 18.57 17.89
CA SER A 418 -10.54 17.38 18.48
C SER A 418 -11.43 16.14 18.46
N ALA A 419 -12.69 16.29 18.08
CA ALA A 419 -13.68 15.23 17.99
C ALA A 419 -13.69 14.57 16.59
N PHE A 420 -14.14 13.33 16.50
CA PHE A 420 -14.30 12.68 15.19
C PHE A 420 -15.39 13.37 14.35
N SER A 421 -15.06 13.63 13.10
CA SER A 421 -15.95 14.17 12.07
C SER A 421 -16.80 13.09 11.38
N LEU A 422 -16.29 11.86 11.34
CA LEU A 422 -17.01 10.67 10.88
C LEU A 422 -16.80 9.55 11.90
N ARG A 423 -17.84 8.77 12.18
CA ARG A 423 -17.77 7.64 13.13
C ARG A 423 -18.61 6.48 12.63
N GLY A 424 -18.20 5.28 13.01
CA GLY A 424 -18.99 4.07 12.86
C GLY A 424 -18.50 2.97 13.81
N TYR A 425 -19.07 1.79 13.67
CA TYR A 425 -18.69 0.61 14.45
C TYR A 425 -18.41 -0.56 13.51
N VAL A 426 -17.47 -1.43 13.92
CA VAL A 426 -17.17 -2.74 13.34
C VAL A 426 -17.48 -3.85 14.34
N GLY A 427 -17.74 -5.06 13.84
CA GLY A 427 -18.10 -6.23 14.65
C GLY A 427 -19.50 -6.16 15.26
N THR A 428 -19.74 -6.95 16.31
CA THR A 428 -21.03 -7.02 17.02
C THR A 428 -21.30 -5.82 17.95
N ALA A 429 -20.40 -4.82 17.97
CA ALA A 429 -20.41 -3.69 18.91
C ALA A 429 -21.67 -2.80 18.80
N GLU A 430 -22.29 -2.72 17.60
CA GLU A 430 -23.55 -2.01 17.41
C GLU A 430 -24.69 -2.53 18.29
N LYS A 431 -24.68 -3.84 18.58
CA LYS A 431 -25.78 -4.52 19.26
C LYS A 431 -25.79 -4.22 20.77
N GLU A 432 -24.66 -3.81 21.34
CA GLU A 432 -24.54 -3.45 22.75
C GLU A 432 -24.75 -1.95 22.99
N ALA A 433 -24.21 -1.07 22.15
CA ALA A 433 -24.27 0.39 22.33
C ALA A 433 -25.66 1.00 22.07
N SER A 434 -26.53 0.32 21.31
CA SER A 434 -27.92 0.73 21.09
C SER A 434 -28.80 0.64 22.34
N SER A 435 -28.27 0.15 23.46
CA SER A 435 -29.00 -0.02 24.73
C SER A 435 -28.67 1.02 25.84
N GLY A 436 -27.77 1.99 25.65
CA GLY A 436 -27.41 2.86 26.80
C GLY A 436 -26.51 4.09 26.62
N GLY A 437 -26.42 4.72 25.45
CA GLY A 437 -25.58 5.92 25.26
C GLY A 437 -26.36 7.23 25.08
N ALA A 438 -26.22 8.19 26.02
CA ALA A 438 -26.94 9.47 26.06
C ALA A 438 -26.48 10.56 25.06
N SER A 439 -25.95 10.20 23.87
CA SER A 439 -25.54 11.20 22.88
C SER A 439 -25.94 10.87 21.43
N SER A 440 -26.86 9.93 21.21
CA SER A 440 -27.57 9.83 19.93
C SER A 440 -28.90 10.58 20.03
N PRO A 441 -29.33 11.36 19.02
CA PRO A 441 -30.69 11.90 19.01
C PRO A 441 -31.65 10.71 19.08
N LYS A 442 -32.48 10.69 20.12
CA LYS A 442 -33.48 9.65 20.41
C LYS A 442 -34.20 9.25 19.11
N ARG A 443 -33.82 8.12 18.50
CA ARG A 443 -34.69 7.44 17.54
C ARG A 443 -35.88 6.97 18.35
N GLY A 444 -37.02 7.62 18.12
CA GLY A 444 -38.30 7.13 18.60
C GLY A 444 -38.47 5.68 18.17
N SER A 445 -38.49 4.79 19.14
CA SER A 445 -38.91 3.41 18.99
C SER A 445 -40.36 3.39 18.49
N ARG A 446 -40.54 3.40 17.17
CA ARG A 446 -41.75 2.91 16.53
C ARG A 446 -41.37 1.62 15.82
N ASN A 447 -41.84 0.52 16.38
CA ASN A 447 -41.87 -0.80 15.78
C ASN A 447 -42.51 -0.70 14.38
N SER A 448 -41.70 -0.50 13.35
CA SER A 448 -42.12 -0.65 11.97
C SER A 448 -41.77 -2.06 11.55
N LEU A 449 -42.78 -2.92 11.55
CA LEU A 449 -42.71 -4.26 10.98
C LEU A 449 -42.47 -4.11 9.47
N ALA A 450 -41.22 -4.21 9.05
CA ALA A 450 -40.91 -4.38 7.64
C ALA A 450 -41.54 -5.71 7.16
N PRO A 451 -42.14 -5.75 5.95
CA PRO A 451 -42.81 -6.94 5.45
C PRO A 451 -41.81 -8.10 5.33
N MET A 452 -42.10 -9.18 6.03
CA MET A 452 -41.26 -10.38 6.08
C MET A 452 -41.24 -11.07 4.72
N THR A 453 -40.14 -10.90 3.97
CA THR A 453 -39.84 -11.74 2.81
C THR A 453 -39.03 -12.97 3.26
N PRO A 454 -39.12 -14.12 2.56
CA PRO A 454 -38.54 -15.39 2.99
C PRO A 454 -37.04 -15.34 3.36
N ASN A 455 -36.25 -14.48 2.72
CA ASN A 455 -34.82 -14.30 3.03
C ASN A 455 -34.55 -13.70 4.42
N THR A 456 -35.47 -12.90 4.96
CA THR A 456 -35.34 -12.34 6.32
C THR A 456 -35.64 -13.38 7.40
N ARG A 457 -36.42 -14.43 7.07
CA ARG A 457 -36.73 -15.55 7.97
C ARG A 457 -35.53 -16.47 8.18
N LYS A 458 -34.78 -16.79 7.10
CA LYS A 458 -33.56 -17.61 7.17
C LYS A 458 -32.47 -16.97 8.03
N ARG A 459 -32.21 -15.67 7.87
CA ARG A 459 -31.18 -14.97 8.68
C ARG A 459 -31.51 -14.92 10.16
N LYS A 460 -32.79 -14.74 10.52
CA LYS A 460 -33.23 -14.68 11.91
C LYS A 460 -33.22 -16.05 12.59
N GLU A 461 -33.41 -17.12 11.82
CA GLU A 461 -33.34 -18.50 12.29
C GLU A 461 -31.89 -18.92 12.63
N GLU A 462 -30.92 -18.59 11.77
CA GLU A 462 -29.50 -18.83 12.06
C GLU A 462 -29.03 -18.12 13.35
N THR A 463 -29.61 -16.96 13.67
CA THR A 463 -29.28 -16.22 14.91
C THR A 463 -29.95 -16.78 16.17
N LEU A 464 -30.98 -17.63 16.04
CA LEU A 464 -31.72 -18.20 17.17
C LEU A 464 -31.20 -19.59 17.56
N PHE A 465 -30.64 -20.35 16.61
CA PHE A 465 -30.10 -21.69 16.86
C PHE A 465 -28.60 -21.70 17.17
N GLN A 466 -27.89 -20.60 16.91
CA GLN A 466 -26.58 -20.34 17.51
C GLN A 466 -26.83 -19.68 18.88
N GLY A 467 -26.90 -20.51 19.93
CA GLY A 467 -27.08 -20.05 21.30
C GLY A 467 -26.16 -18.87 21.62
N SER A 468 -26.66 -17.91 22.42
CA SER A 468 -25.95 -16.70 22.83
C SER A 468 -24.46 -16.96 22.99
N ALA A 469 -23.66 -16.48 22.02
CA ALA A 469 -22.22 -16.53 22.14
C ALA A 469 -21.86 -15.93 23.51
N PRO A 470 -21.01 -16.61 24.32
CA PRO A 470 -20.61 -16.07 25.62
C PRO A 470 -20.08 -14.68 25.38
N SER A 471 -20.58 -13.68 26.12
CA SER A 471 -20.22 -12.26 26.03
C SER A 471 -18.78 -12.09 25.53
N LEU A 472 -18.62 -11.88 24.22
CA LEU A 472 -17.31 -11.92 23.60
C LEU A 472 -16.59 -10.68 24.09
N THR A 473 -15.59 -10.91 24.95
CA THR A 473 -14.56 -9.94 25.30
C THR A 473 -14.18 -9.16 24.03
N ALA A 474 -14.27 -7.82 24.08
CA ALA A 474 -13.86 -6.94 22.99
C ALA A 474 -12.57 -7.45 22.33
N ALA A 475 -12.55 -7.56 21.00
CA ALA A 475 -11.42 -8.15 20.31
C ALA A 475 -10.16 -7.33 20.63
N THR A 476 -9.15 -7.99 21.22
CA THR A 476 -7.93 -7.33 21.70
C THR A 476 -6.96 -6.97 20.56
N ARG A 477 -7.30 -7.33 19.31
CA ARG A 477 -6.48 -7.14 18.12
C ARG A 477 -7.30 -6.47 17.02
N GLY A 478 -6.66 -5.54 16.34
CA GLY A 478 -7.20 -4.86 15.17
C GLY A 478 -6.14 -3.98 14.54
N GLY A 479 -6.47 -3.42 13.37
CA GLY A 479 -5.57 -2.51 12.68
C GLY A 479 -6.21 -1.85 11.47
N ILE A 480 -5.53 -0.83 10.96
CA ILE A 480 -5.96 -0.01 9.83
C ILE A 480 -4.87 -0.04 8.76
N SER A 481 -5.27 -0.31 7.52
CA SER A 481 -4.42 -0.16 6.34
C SER A 481 -5.06 0.85 5.39
N VAL A 482 -4.34 1.92 5.09
CA VAL A 482 -4.77 2.95 4.14
C VAL A 482 -3.87 2.88 2.90
N ALA A 483 -4.48 2.79 1.73
CA ALA A 483 -3.78 2.85 0.45
C ALA A 483 -4.33 4.03 -0.36
N SER A 484 -3.46 4.97 -0.68
CA SER A 484 -3.80 6.22 -1.37
C SER A 484 -3.29 6.20 -2.80
N ILE A 485 -4.12 6.64 -3.74
CA ILE A 485 -3.67 7.00 -5.10
C ILE A 485 -3.95 8.48 -5.30
N THR A 486 -2.92 9.23 -5.71
CA THR A 486 -3.10 10.63 -6.07
C THR A 486 -3.57 10.71 -7.52
N SER A 487 -4.75 11.26 -7.72
CA SER A 487 -5.29 11.56 -9.05
C SER A 487 -4.51 12.70 -9.70
N THR A 488 -4.56 12.78 -11.03
CA THR A 488 -3.97 13.86 -11.84
C THR A 488 -4.46 15.26 -11.43
N ASN A 489 -5.65 15.34 -10.82
CA ASN A 489 -6.26 16.60 -10.37
C ASN A 489 -5.84 16.98 -8.94
N GLY A 490 -4.85 16.28 -8.35
CA GLY A 490 -4.36 16.54 -6.99
C GLY A 490 -5.25 16.00 -5.86
N THR A 491 -6.40 15.39 -6.18
CA THR A 491 -7.27 14.73 -5.21
C THR A 491 -6.73 13.33 -4.89
N SER A 492 -6.70 12.96 -3.61
CA SER A 492 -6.28 11.63 -3.17
C SER A 492 -7.48 10.71 -3.02
N GLU A 493 -7.43 9.55 -3.67
CA GLU A 493 -8.41 8.48 -3.53
C GLU A 493 -7.87 7.42 -2.57
N ASP A 494 -8.48 7.32 -1.38
CA ASP A 494 -8.05 6.39 -0.35
C ASP A 494 -8.97 5.18 -0.23
N SER A 495 -8.38 3.99 -0.29
CA SER A 495 -9.03 2.74 0.13
C SER A 495 -8.56 2.38 1.53
N VAL A 496 -9.50 2.18 2.43
CA VAL A 496 -9.25 1.89 3.85
C VAL A 496 -9.71 0.46 4.14
N LEU A 497 -8.81 -0.35 4.70
CA LEU A 497 -9.15 -1.61 5.33
C LEU A 497 -9.07 -1.46 6.84
N ILE A 498 -10.11 -1.92 7.53
CA ILE A 498 -10.16 -1.99 8.99
C ILE A 498 -10.37 -3.45 9.35
N TRP A 499 -9.45 -4.04 10.10
CA TRP A 499 -9.65 -5.38 10.62
C TRP A 499 -9.77 -5.35 12.14
N TYR A 500 -10.67 -6.18 12.67
CA TYR A 500 -10.97 -6.25 14.09
C TYR A 500 -11.30 -7.69 14.45
N GLY A 501 -10.49 -8.28 15.34
CA GLY A 501 -10.50 -9.71 15.57
C GLY A 501 -10.15 -10.50 14.30
N SER A 502 -11.11 -11.27 13.80
CA SER A 502 -10.99 -12.10 12.58
C SER A 502 -11.69 -11.49 11.36
N GLU A 503 -12.34 -10.34 11.51
CA GLU A 503 -13.14 -9.73 10.45
C GLU A 503 -12.38 -8.60 9.77
N ILE A 504 -12.54 -8.48 8.45
CA ILE A 504 -11.94 -7.40 7.65
C ILE A 504 -13.05 -6.61 6.96
N TYR A 505 -13.01 -5.30 7.11
CA TYR A 505 -13.93 -4.33 6.55
C TYR A 505 -13.20 -3.44 5.57
N ARG A 506 -13.88 -3.02 4.50
CA ARG A 506 -13.32 -2.23 3.42
C ARG A 506 -14.20 -1.01 3.12
N ILE A 507 -13.55 0.14 3.07
CA ILE A 507 -14.08 1.37 2.50
C ILE A 507 -13.30 1.63 1.21
N ALA A 508 -13.94 1.46 0.06
CA ALA A 508 -13.26 1.56 -1.23
C ALA A 508 -12.76 2.98 -1.56
N ASP A 509 -13.52 4.00 -1.13
CA ASP A 509 -13.18 5.42 -1.27
C ASP A 509 -13.70 6.17 -0.03
N LEU A 510 -12.77 6.65 0.80
CA LEU A 510 -13.07 7.31 2.07
C LEU A 510 -13.90 8.58 1.89
N ILE A 511 -13.53 9.45 0.94
CA ILE A 511 -14.18 10.75 0.75
C ILE A 511 -15.59 10.56 0.19
N LYS A 512 -15.77 9.66 -0.80
CA LYS A 512 -17.09 9.31 -1.32
C LYS A 512 -17.96 8.63 -0.27
N PHE A 513 -17.37 7.82 0.62
CA PHE A 513 -18.11 7.23 1.73
C PHE A 513 -18.55 8.29 2.75
N TRP A 514 -17.65 9.20 3.11
CA TRP A 514 -17.93 10.27 4.06
C TRP A 514 -19.01 11.23 3.52
N SER A 515 -18.93 11.68 2.28
CA SER A 515 -19.93 12.57 1.69
C SER A 515 -21.33 11.93 1.64
N ARG A 516 -21.42 10.65 1.26
CA ARG A 516 -22.68 9.88 1.31
C ARG A 516 -23.23 9.78 2.73
N THR A 517 -22.37 9.59 3.72
CA THR A 517 -22.77 9.48 5.12
C THR A 517 -23.20 10.83 5.71
N ALA A 518 -22.53 11.91 5.34
CA ALA A 518 -22.89 13.27 5.78
C ALA A 518 -24.25 13.71 5.20
N SER A 519 -24.56 13.31 3.96
CA SER A 519 -25.86 13.58 3.32
C SER A 519 -26.99 12.68 3.82
N ALA A 520 -26.67 11.51 4.38
CA ALA A 520 -27.66 10.61 4.95
C ALA A 520 -28.03 11.07 6.36
N SER A 521 -29.30 11.36 6.62
CA SER A 521 -29.80 11.75 7.95
C SER A 521 -29.71 10.64 9.02
N SER A 522 -29.12 9.49 8.68
CA SER A 522 -28.84 8.37 9.56
C SER A 522 -27.35 8.03 9.54
N GLY A 523 -26.67 8.16 10.69
CA GLY A 523 -25.30 7.67 10.86
C GLY A 523 -25.20 6.21 10.42
N ALA A 524 -24.24 5.92 9.54
CA ALA A 524 -24.05 4.59 8.99
C ALA A 524 -22.98 3.85 9.79
N SER A 525 -23.35 2.69 10.29
CA SER A 525 -22.42 1.70 10.76
C SER A 525 -21.86 0.89 9.60
N LEU A 526 -20.65 0.33 9.76
CA LEU A 526 -20.00 -0.46 8.70
C LEU A 526 -20.60 -1.85 8.41
N PRO A 527 -21.54 -2.46 9.19
CA PRO A 527 -22.29 -3.61 8.71
C PRO A 527 -23.40 -3.17 7.73
N GLY A 528 -23.02 -2.40 6.72
CA GLY A 528 -23.80 -2.25 5.49
C GLY A 528 -23.48 -3.42 4.55
N PRO A 529 -24.46 -3.95 3.79
CA PRO A 529 -24.20 -4.97 2.77
C PRO A 529 -23.09 -4.50 1.81
N GLY A 530 -22.01 -5.27 1.66
CA GLY A 530 -20.92 -5.02 0.72
C GLY A 530 -19.65 -4.35 1.26
N LEU A 531 -19.58 -4.04 2.57
CA LEU A 531 -18.38 -3.46 3.20
C LEU A 531 -17.48 -4.49 3.89
N GLN A 532 -17.97 -5.69 4.18
CA GLN A 532 -17.17 -6.76 4.78
C GLN A 532 -16.50 -7.62 3.71
N VAL A 533 -15.20 -7.87 3.84
CA VAL A 533 -14.49 -8.86 3.02
C VAL A 533 -14.84 -10.24 3.59
N GLN A 534 -15.67 -11.00 2.87
CA GLN A 534 -16.19 -12.27 3.33
C GLN A 534 -15.23 -13.44 3.03
N ASP A 535 -15.41 -14.52 3.81
CA ASP A 535 -14.86 -15.86 3.55
C ASP A 535 -13.33 -15.99 3.53
N ILE A 536 -12.58 -15.17 4.26
CA ILE A 536 -11.13 -15.36 4.39
C ILE A 536 -10.86 -16.60 5.24
N ALA A 537 -10.22 -17.61 4.65
CA ALA A 537 -9.90 -18.86 5.33
C ALA A 537 -8.70 -18.71 6.29
N LEU A 538 -8.94 -18.09 7.45
CA LEU A 538 -7.92 -17.93 8.51
C LEU A 538 -7.56 -19.25 9.21
N CYS A 539 -8.38 -20.30 9.06
CA CYS A 539 -8.15 -21.63 9.64
C CYS A 539 -7.84 -21.61 11.15
N GLY A 540 -8.55 -20.77 11.90
CA GLY A 540 -8.41 -20.63 13.36
C GLY A 540 -7.25 -19.74 13.81
N GLU A 541 -6.44 -19.20 12.90
CA GLU A 541 -5.35 -18.28 13.23
C GLU A 541 -5.83 -16.83 13.39
N ALA A 542 -5.10 -16.07 14.20
CA ALA A 542 -5.35 -14.64 14.36
C ALA A 542 -4.65 -13.85 13.25
N ILE A 543 -5.29 -12.77 12.80
CA ILE A 543 -4.67 -11.80 11.90
C ILE A 543 -3.55 -11.07 12.64
N THR A 544 -2.38 -10.96 12.01
CA THR A 544 -1.20 -10.27 12.54
C THR A 544 -1.01 -8.93 11.84
N SER A 545 -1.25 -8.86 10.53
CA SER A 545 -1.23 -7.62 9.75
C SER A 545 -2.02 -7.73 8.46
N VAL A 546 -2.47 -6.58 7.95
CA VAL A 546 -3.15 -6.45 6.65
C VAL A 546 -2.51 -5.31 5.88
N SER A 547 -2.22 -5.53 4.60
CA SER A 547 -1.72 -4.52 3.67
C SER A 547 -2.41 -4.62 2.31
N GLN A 548 -2.40 -3.54 1.55
CA GLN A 548 -3.03 -3.48 0.22
C GLN A 548 -1.94 -3.41 -0.85
N PHE A 549 -2.17 -4.09 -1.98
CA PHE A 549 -1.33 -3.94 -3.16
C PHE A 549 -1.67 -2.66 -3.91
N ASP A 550 -0.70 -2.17 -4.69
CA ASP A 550 -0.93 -1.06 -5.61
C ASP A 550 -1.98 -1.42 -6.67
N THR A 551 -2.67 -0.40 -7.15
CA THR A 551 -3.66 -0.54 -8.21
C THR A 551 -3.54 0.61 -9.20
N THR A 552 -4.20 0.49 -10.35
CA THR A 552 -4.17 1.53 -11.37
C THR A 552 -5.14 2.66 -11.02
N PRO A 553 -4.86 3.92 -11.45
CA PRO A 553 -5.80 5.02 -11.28
C PRO A 553 -7.18 4.77 -11.92
N GLN A 554 -7.21 3.96 -12.99
CA GLN A 554 -8.47 3.56 -13.63
C GLN A 554 -9.26 2.61 -12.71
N ALA A 555 -8.61 1.59 -12.15
CA ALA A 555 -9.24 0.65 -11.23
C ALA A 555 -9.72 1.33 -9.94
N SER A 556 -8.95 2.31 -9.42
CA SER A 556 -9.36 3.10 -8.25
C SER A 556 -10.60 3.93 -8.51
N ARG A 557 -10.68 4.62 -9.67
CA ARG A 557 -11.85 5.42 -10.08
C ARG A 557 -13.10 4.55 -10.22
N MET A 558 -12.95 3.32 -10.73
CA MET A 558 -14.02 2.33 -10.85
C MET A 558 -14.35 1.63 -9.53
N ALA A 559 -13.69 1.99 -8.41
CA ALA A 559 -13.84 1.37 -7.10
C ALA A 559 -13.60 -0.15 -7.10
N ILE A 560 -12.78 -0.65 -8.04
CA ILE A 560 -12.39 -2.06 -8.11
C ILE A 560 -11.63 -2.42 -6.83
N ALA A 561 -11.79 -3.67 -6.37
CA ALA A 561 -11.05 -4.16 -5.23
C ALA A 561 -9.56 -4.18 -5.48
N ARG A 562 -8.80 -3.51 -4.60
CA ARG A 562 -7.36 -3.74 -4.48
C ARG A 562 -7.16 -5.16 -4.00
N ASP A 563 -6.16 -5.82 -4.54
CA ASP A 563 -5.68 -7.06 -3.95
C ASP A 563 -5.20 -6.75 -2.52
N THR A 564 -5.40 -7.70 -1.62
CA THR A 564 -5.03 -7.53 -0.20
C THR A 564 -4.12 -8.65 0.23
N LEU A 565 -3.11 -8.31 1.03
CA LEU A 565 -2.23 -9.23 1.72
C LEU A 565 -2.65 -9.29 3.17
N VAL A 566 -3.11 -10.46 3.60
CA VAL A 566 -3.50 -10.76 4.98
C VAL A 566 -2.48 -11.75 5.54
N SER A 567 -1.82 -11.36 6.63
CA SER A 567 -0.93 -12.25 7.36
C SER A 567 -1.63 -12.83 8.56
N ALA A 568 -1.59 -14.15 8.65
CA ALA A 568 -1.98 -14.90 9.82
C ALA A 568 -0.71 -15.20 10.66
N GLU A 569 -0.76 -16.20 11.53
CA GLU A 569 0.39 -16.55 12.35
C GLU A 569 1.40 -17.39 11.58
N HIS A 570 0.98 -18.33 10.73
CA HIS A 570 1.89 -19.20 9.96
C HIS A 570 1.60 -19.17 8.45
N ARG A 571 0.86 -18.16 7.98
CA ARG A 571 0.40 -18.09 6.59
C ARG A 571 0.34 -16.67 6.07
N LEU A 572 0.62 -16.53 4.77
CA LEU A 572 0.30 -15.33 4.00
C LEU A 572 -0.87 -15.65 3.08
N ILE A 573 -1.91 -14.83 3.12
CA ILE A 573 -3.11 -14.99 2.30
C ILE A 573 -3.21 -13.77 1.40
N ILE A 574 -3.18 -13.97 0.09
CA ILE A 574 -3.42 -12.92 -0.90
C ILE A 574 -4.84 -13.09 -1.44
N THR A 575 -5.68 -12.09 -1.26
CA THR A 575 -7.00 -12.04 -1.90
C THR A 575 -6.89 -11.21 -3.17
N ALA A 576 -7.14 -11.83 -4.33
CA ALA A 576 -7.14 -11.17 -5.63
C ALA A 576 -8.54 -11.19 -6.25
N SER A 577 -8.90 -10.12 -6.95
CA SER A 577 -10.13 -10.09 -7.74
C SER A 577 -9.82 -10.52 -9.17
N THR A 578 -10.22 -11.73 -9.55
CA THR A 578 -10.06 -12.23 -10.91
C THR A 578 -11.21 -11.77 -11.80
N SER A 579 -10.90 -11.38 -13.04
CA SER A 579 -11.89 -11.06 -14.06
C SER A 579 -12.63 -12.31 -14.57
N GLN A 580 -12.00 -13.48 -14.46
CA GLN A 580 -12.54 -14.77 -14.92
C GLN A 580 -12.65 -15.76 -13.75
N PRO A 581 -13.80 -16.45 -13.59
CA PRO A 581 -13.92 -17.49 -12.59
C PRO A 581 -12.93 -18.63 -12.90
N LEU A 582 -12.22 -19.08 -11.87
CA LEU A 582 -11.29 -20.20 -11.96
C LEU A 582 -12.08 -21.49 -12.25
N GLY A 583 -11.87 -22.06 -13.44
CA GLY A 583 -12.47 -23.31 -13.91
C GLY A 583 -12.78 -23.27 -15.41
N ARG A 584 -12.51 -24.37 -16.12
CA ARG A 584 -12.96 -24.58 -17.52
C ARG A 584 -14.49 -24.62 -17.56
N ASP A 585 -15.12 -23.46 -17.62
CA ASP A 585 -16.48 -23.40 -18.14
C ASP A 585 -16.36 -23.33 -19.66
N LEU A 586 -16.38 -24.50 -20.32
CA LEU A 586 -16.32 -24.60 -21.79
C LEU A 586 -17.40 -23.71 -22.43
N SER A 587 -18.54 -23.53 -21.75
CA SER A 587 -19.61 -22.64 -22.22
C SER A 587 -19.23 -21.16 -22.24
N ALA A 588 -18.34 -20.71 -21.35
CA ALA A 588 -17.86 -19.34 -21.31
C ALA A 588 -16.83 -19.04 -22.42
N ILE A 589 -16.09 -20.05 -22.88
CA ILE A 589 -15.18 -19.92 -24.04
C ILE A 589 -16.02 -19.76 -25.32
N PHE A 590 -17.01 -20.63 -25.55
CA PHE A 590 -17.92 -20.49 -26.69
C PHE A 590 -18.72 -19.19 -26.68
N ALA A 591 -19.17 -18.73 -25.50
CA ALA A 591 -19.87 -17.46 -25.38
C ALA A 591 -18.96 -16.24 -25.67
N ARG A 592 -17.65 -16.35 -25.38
CA ARG A 592 -16.68 -15.29 -25.66
C ARG A 592 -16.32 -15.23 -27.14
N GLU A 593 -16.08 -16.39 -27.76
CA GLU A 593 -15.86 -16.52 -29.21
C GLU A 593 -17.06 -15.94 -29.97
N GLN A 594 -18.29 -16.27 -29.54
CA GLN A 594 -19.50 -15.73 -30.13
C GLN A 594 -19.66 -14.21 -29.97
N VAL A 595 -19.21 -13.63 -28.84
CA VAL A 595 -19.25 -12.17 -28.63
C VAL A 595 -18.15 -11.46 -29.45
N GLU A 596 -16.98 -12.06 -29.59
CA GLU A 596 -15.89 -11.54 -30.43
C GLU A 596 -16.26 -11.60 -31.92
N ASP A 597 -16.95 -12.66 -32.35
CA ASP A 597 -17.51 -12.82 -33.71
C ASP A 597 -18.68 -11.85 -33.97
N ASP A 598 -19.57 -11.63 -33.01
CA ASP A 598 -20.65 -10.66 -33.14
C ASP A 598 -20.12 -9.21 -33.22
N ALA A 599 -19.04 -8.93 -32.49
CA ALA A 599 -18.38 -7.63 -32.52
C ALA A 599 -17.63 -7.40 -33.84
N SER A 600 -16.91 -8.40 -34.35
CA SER A 600 -16.20 -8.33 -35.63
C SER A 600 -17.17 -8.20 -36.81
N ASN A 601 -18.28 -8.95 -36.79
CA ASN A 601 -19.34 -8.81 -37.79
C ASN A 601 -19.98 -7.41 -37.77
N ARG A 602 -20.14 -6.80 -36.60
CA ARG A 602 -20.69 -5.45 -36.47
C ARG A 602 -19.72 -4.38 -36.97
N THR A 603 -18.41 -4.54 -36.74
CA THR A 603 -17.39 -3.63 -37.28
C THR A 603 -17.27 -3.78 -38.79
N ASP A 604 -17.31 -5.01 -39.30
CA ASP A 604 -17.21 -5.28 -40.74
C ASP A 604 -18.46 -4.77 -41.48
N GLN A 605 -19.65 -4.87 -40.86
CA GLN A 605 -20.88 -4.28 -41.38
C GLN A 605 -20.84 -2.74 -41.38
N ALA A 606 -20.23 -2.12 -40.36
CA ALA A 606 -20.03 -0.66 -40.34
C ALA A 606 -19.03 -0.22 -41.43
N LEU A 607 -17.90 -0.90 -41.58
CA LEU A 607 -16.91 -0.61 -42.61
C LEU A 607 -17.48 -0.82 -44.02
N LEU A 608 -18.37 -1.80 -44.21
CA LEU A 608 -19.11 -1.96 -45.46
C LEU A 608 -20.00 -0.74 -45.77
N THR A 609 -20.71 -0.19 -44.78
CA THR A 609 -21.55 1.01 -44.98
C THR A 609 -20.76 2.26 -45.33
N HIS A 610 -19.49 2.32 -44.92
CA HIS A 610 -18.56 3.40 -45.24
C HIS A 610 -17.76 3.17 -46.52
N GLY A 611 -17.84 1.98 -47.13
CA GLY A 611 -17.06 1.60 -48.32
C GLY A 611 -15.57 1.36 -48.04
N GLU A 612 -15.21 1.14 -46.79
CA GLU A 612 -13.82 0.97 -46.30
C GLU A 612 -13.51 -0.49 -45.91
N LEU A 613 -14.41 -1.42 -46.23
CA LEU A 613 -14.20 -2.84 -45.96
C LEU A 613 -13.10 -3.42 -46.85
N ASP A 614 -12.13 -4.09 -46.24
CA ASP A 614 -11.04 -4.77 -46.93
C ASP A 614 -11.47 -6.16 -47.45
N LEU A 615 -10.63 -6.76 -48.31
CA LEU A 615 -10.91 -8.09 -48.88
C LEU A 615 -11.01 -9.18 -47.79
N GLY A 616 -10.30 -9.01 -46.68
CA GLY A 616 -10.37 -9.93 -45.53
C GLY A 616 -11.70 -9.84 -44.78
N GLY A 617 -12.25 -8.64 -44.58
CA GLY A 617 -13.58 -8.44 -44.00
C GLY A 617 -14.71 -8.88 -44.94
N MET A 618 -14.52 -8.77 -46.25
CA MET A 618 -15.47 -9.33 -47.22
C MET A 618 -15.55 -10.86 -47.14
N ASP A 619 -14.42 -11.55 -46.99
CA ASP A 619 -14.36 -13.01 -46.88
C ASP A 619 -15.09 -13.52 -45.61
N ARG A 620 -14.81 -12.88 -44.46
CA ARG A 620 -15.49 -13.18 -43.18
C ARG A 620 -17.01 -12.96 -43.24
N MET A 621 -17.46 -11.90 -43.92
CA MET A 621 -18.89 -11.63 -44.09
C MET A 621 -19.59 -12.62 -45.05
N LEU A 622 -18.86 -13.17 -46.02
CA LEU A 622 -19.39 -14.21 -46.91
C LEU A 622 -19.47 -15.56 -46.18
N GLU A 623 -18.45 -15.91 -45.39
CA GLU A 623 -18.40 -17.12 -44.57
C GLU A 623 -19.53 -17.13 -43.52
N SER A 624 -19.82 -15.99 -42.88
CA SER A 624 -20.94 -15.88 -41.94
C SER A 624 -22.32 -16.00 -42.61
N MET A 625 -22.42 -15.61 -43.88
CA MET A 625 -23.64 -15.74 -44.68
C MET A 625 -23.86 -17.19 -45.14
N GLU A 626 -22.78 -17.93 -45.38
CA GLU A 626 -22.79 -19.36 -45.71
C GLU A 626 -23.21 -20.22 -44.50
N GLY A 627 -22.80 -19.84 -43.28
CA GLY A 627 -23.20 -20.51 -42.03
C GLY A 627 -24.68 -20.35 -41.64
N SER A 628 -25.38 -19.32 -42.13
CA SER A 628 -26.80 -19.07 -41.82
C SER A 628 -27.79 -19.92 -42.63
N GLY A 629 -27.32 -20.77 -43.55
CA GLY A 629 -28.16 -21.54 -44.47
C GLY A 629 -28.99 -22.70 -43.87
N THR A 630 -28.85 -22.99 -42.56
CA THR A 630 -29.48 -24.18 -41.94
C THR A 630 -30.47 -23.89 -40.80
N SER A 631 -30.79 -22.64 -40.49
CA SER A 631 -31.85 -22.31 -39.53
C SER A 631 -32.85 -21.32 -40.12
N GLY A 632 -34.07 -21.80 -40.35
CA GLY A 632 -35.17 -21.04 -40.91
C GLY A 632 -35.66 -19.95 -39.96
N THR A 633 -35.01 -18.78 -40.00
CA THR A 633 -35.58 -17.52 -39.51
C THR A 633 -35.18 -16.41 -40.47
N VAL A 634 -36.18 -15.89 -41.19
CA VAL A 634 -36.10 -14.80 -42.16
C VAL A 634 -35.53 -13.53 -41.50
N PRO A 635 -34.39 -12.96 -41.96
CA PRO A 635 -34.05 -11.59 -41.62
C PRO A 635 -34.78 -10.60 -42.54
N LYS A 636 -35.32 -9.56 -41.90
CA LYS A 636 -36.04 -8.44 -42.52
C LYS A 636 -35.18 -7.74 -43.57
N SER A 637 -35.72 -7.69 -44.79
CA SER A 637 -35.73 -6.57 -45.73
C SER A 637 -34.47 -5.69 -45.80
N LEU A 638 -33.67 -5.93 -46.84
CA LEU A 638 -32.83 -4.92 -47.49
C LEU A 638 -33.74 -3.83 -48.09
N THR A 639 -34.05 -2.78 -47.33
CA THR A 639 -34.61 -1.55 -47.91
C THR A 639 -33.48 -0.73 -48.54
N MET A 640 -33.26 -0.96 -49.82
CA MET A 640 -32.68 0.02 -50.73
C MET A 640 -33.65 1.19 -50.92
N GLY A 641 -33.19 2.42 -50.70
CA GLY A 641 -33.85 3.62 -51.21
C GLY A 641 -34.41 4.60 -50.18
N GLY A 642 -33.57 5.53 -49.72
CA GLY A 642 -34.03 6.83 -49.21
C GLY A 642 -33.98 7.87 -50.34
N PRO A 643 -35.08 8.58 -50.66
CA PRO A 643 -35.10 9.51 -51.79
C PRO A 643 -34.31 10.78 -51.46
N ARG A 644 -33.28 11.07 -52.28
CA ARG A 644 -32.62 12.37 -52.36
C ARG A 644 -33.65 13.45 -52.72
N LYS A 645 -33.92 14.39 -51.81
CA LYS A 645 -34.57 15.66 -52.15
C LYS A 645 -33.58 16.51 -52.95
N VAL A 646 -33.75 16.52 -54.26
CA VAL A 646 -33.10 17.47 -55.17
C VAL A 646 -33.95 18.73 -55.19
N LEU A 647 -33.46 19.82 -54.60
CA LEU A 647 -34.03 21.15 -54.74
C LEU A 647 -33.62 21.69 -56.12
N PHE A 648 -34.58 21.79 -57.03
CA PHE A 648 -34.43 22.57 -58.26
C PHE A 648 -34.67 24.05 -57.95
N ALA A 649 -33.61 24.85 -57.98
CA ALA A 649 -33.72 26.28 -58.21
C ALA A 649 -33.80 26.51 -59.72
N SER A 650 -34.97 26.96 -60.19
CA SER A 650 -35.13 27.55 -61.53
C SER A 650 -34.86 29.04 -61.44
N SER A 651 -34.01 29.55 -62.33
CA SER A 651 -33.74 30.98 -62.50
C SER A 651 -34.44 31.43 -63.78
N ALA A 652 -35.43 32.33 -63.69
CA ALA A 652 -35.79 33.35 -64.69
C ALA A 652 -37.11 34.05 -64.32
N ALA A 653 -37.00 35.23 -63.72
CA ALA A 653 -37.68 36.50 -64.05
C ALA A 653 -37.32 37.54 -62.97
#